data_AF-A0A7T7EZV2-F1
#
_entry.id   AF-A0A7T7EZV2-F1
#
_cell.length_a   1.000
_cell.length_b   1.000
_cell.length_c   1.000
_cell.angle_alpha   90.00
_cell.angle_beta   90.00
_cell.angle_gamma   90.00
#
_symmetry.space_group_name_H-M   'P 1'
#
loop_
_entity.id
_entity.type
_entity.pdbx_description
1 polymer ?
#
loop_
_entity_poly.entity_id
_entity_poly.type
_entity_poly.pdbx_seq_one_letter_code
_entity_poly.pdbx_strand_id
1 'polypeptide(L)'
;MIPSSPSTKRAARAGNAALPVVLFLTLCVALFVAYKLVLEKEDPKPEPVEEVAPEPEVKPEPKPEPEPVVEPEPEPEPEPEPEPIIEPEPEPEPEPEPEPVVKEKTEVDLYLEEKFPLREFTPLEKIVDNWKNVPERAFPAEVEVNVSLSYRDKEGTQNVTAEAGHKAKPVSYRGSRLIVESLDTPGLRAAVETDQTDFKDGVRALYADKIAEAEKQVIAQREAYRPQAERELAQLSEDAKRQAQARRVDFGDFDPRKYGRKFRDDYWPETKNNKNEKVEHEIPLGPIAAVGAALFNQRDLKIISVWDDGPGGKAGLQPGDLVTHASGKRFKEYSQHSEGGGEGAPMAIGEAIIHAQSEARPLVLTVQRGGEELELSIDLPALPDFGKDFPAGCVRSQALSDAAAEYLIEMQRDAGDWPVNDYTKAWAGLALLSTGEQKYRREIKDAARYLAERYDLGKNPSNEDLTSPEGMGSGSNWHVPTVGMFLAEYHLATGDKKVLRALDHCCRSMEARLQPGTGRLGHNGTDLPYDGKGLVVTNTHAHIMWALAAHIHGEDDWDWTAWDLSYKSIEASFGGSGEVGYNFSARGGNQSASRSGATLTALTLAGKNKSHARDMGNWLKDNPNLYLNVHAMTFIGPIYSFMGLKNRSESAYRKNMEQYKWFFALLQPANYKHGSYYYGGRGNTGGDGYCNKRYCGNIMSILVLNSHRNDTLWMYGNRKKEWFKR
;
A
#
# COMPACT_ATOMS: atom_id res chain seq x y z
N MET A 1 32.55 -63.54 -0.63
CA MET A 1 32.25 -64.91 -0.13
C MET A 1 31.32 -64.79 1.07
N ILE A 2 30.18 -65.49 1.03
CA ILE A 2 29.24 -65.85 2.14
C ILE A 2 29.72 -67.26 2.63
N PRO A 3 29.43 -67.85 3.83
CA PRO A 3 28.26 -67.78 4.76
C PRO A 3 28.67 -67.78 6.28
N SER A 4 27.86 -67.93 7.35
CA SER A 4 26.56 -68.58 7.65
C SER A 4 26.11 -68.24 9.11
N SER A 5 24.79 -68.25 9.39
CA SER A 5 24.13 -68.27 10.73
C SER A 5 24.09 -69.71 11.33
N PRO A 6 23.64 -70.06 12.59
CA PRO A 6 22.28 -69.77 13.16
C PRO A 6 22.06 -69.70 14.73
N SER A 7 20.92 -69.07 15.12
CA SER A 7 19.88 -69.46 16.12
C SER A 7 20.18 -69.90 17.58
N THR A 8 19.56 -69.26 18.60
CA THR A 8 18.40 -69.80 19.39
C THR A 8 17.94 -68.94 20.60
N LYS A 9 16.64 -69.09 20.89
CA LYS A 9 15.66 -68.53 21.87
C LYS A 9 16.08 -68.38 23.35
N ARG A 10 15.50 -67.38 24.05
CA ARG A 10 15.05 -67.51 25.46
C ARG A 10 13.88 -66.59 25.83
N ALA A 11 13.00 -67.13 26.67
CA ALA A 11 11.66 -66.67 27.02
C ALA A 11 11.61 -65.56 28.10
N ALA A 12 10.51 -64.80 28.06
CA ALA A 12 10.15 -63.72 28.97
C ALA A 12 9.75 -64.20 30.38
N ARG A 13 10.10 -63.41 31.39
CA ARG A 13 9.59 -63.51 32.77
C ARG A 13 8.94 -62.16 33.10
N ALA A 14 7.61 -62.15 33.27
CA ALA A 14 6.85 -60.99 33.66
C ALA A 14 7.07 -60.68 35.15
N GLY A 15 7.43 -59.44 35.47
CA GLY A 15 7.52 -58.89 36.83
C GLY A 15 6.61 -57.69 36.96
N ASN A 16 5.72 -57.72 37.95
CA ASN A 16 4.70 -56.71 38.27
C ASN A 16 5.29 -55.30 38.48
N ALA A 17 5.10 -54.41 37.50
CA ALA A 17 5.36 -52.96 37.62
C ALA A 17 4.08 -52.12 37.81
N ALA A 18 2.91 -52.75 37.98
CA ALA A 18 1.61 -52.05 38.02
C ALA A 18 1.26 -51.45 39.40
N LEU A 19 1.82 -51.95 40.49
CA LEU A 19 1.43 -51.53 41.85
C LEU A 19 1.86 -50.10 42.25
N PRO A 20 3.09 -49.61 41.93
CA PRO A 20 3.49 -48.25 42.33
C PRO A 20 2.81 -47.15 41.48
N VAL A 21 2.44 -47.44 40.24
CA VAL A 21 1.75 -46.48 39.35
C VAL A 21 0.30 -46.26 39.80
N VAL A 22 -0.39 -47.33 40.22
CA VAL A 22 -1.76 -47.23 40.76
C VAL A 22 -1.77 -46.44 42.07
N LEU A 23 -0.81 -46.67 42.96
CA LEU A 23 -0.68 -45.93 44.23
C LEU A 23 -0.44 -44.42 44.01
N PHE A 24 0.40 -44.06 43.04
CA PHE A 24 0.66 -42.66 42.70
C PHE A 24 -0.58 -41.97 42.13
N LEU A 25 -1.30 -42.64 41.21
CA LEU A 25 -2.54 -42.11 40.65
C LEU A 25 -3.64 -41.94 41.71
N THR A 26 -3.78 -42.89 42.63
CA THR A 26 -4.76 -42.75 43.73
C THR A 26 -4.43 -41.58 44.65
N LEU A 27 -3.15 -41.31 44.91
CA LEU A 27 -2.73 -40.16 45.72
C LEU A 27 -3.02 -38.83 45.02
N CYS A 28 -2.75 -38.74 43.71
CA CYS A 28 -3.05 -37.54 42.92
C CYS A 28 -4.56 -37.25 42.86
N VAL A 29 -5.40 -38.28 42.71
CA VAL A 29 -6.86 -38.11 42.72
C VAL A 29 -7.36 -37.68 44.10
N ALA A 30 -6.83 -38.26 45.18
CA ALA A 30 -7.19 -37.86 46.55
C ALA A 30 -6.82 -36.39 46.84
N LEU A 31 -5.65 -35.94 46.39
CA LEU A 31 -5.23 -34.54 46.51
C LEU A 31 -6.08 -33.58 45.67
N PHE A 32 -6.49 -33.99 44.47
CA PHE A 32 -7.39 -33.20 43.64
C PHE A 32 -8.79 -33.07 44.24
N VAL A 33 -9.32 -34.14 44.82
CA VAL A 33 -10.61 -34.12 45.54
C VAL A 33 -10.53 -33.24 46.78
N ALA A 34 -9.44 -33.34 47.56
CA ALA A 34 -9.22 -32.46 48.72
C ALA A 34 -9.12 -30.98 48.30
N TYR A 35 -8.43 -30.68 47.20
CA TYR A 35 -8.35 -29.34 46.63
C TYR A 35 -9.72 -28.80 46.21
N LYS A 36 -10.57 -29.63 45.60
CA LYS A 36 -11.94 -29.26 45.21
C LYS A 36 -12.84 -29.01 46.42
N LEU A 37 -12.78 -29.86 47.46
CA LEU A 37 -13.57 -29.70 48.67
C LEU A 37 -13.19 -28.45 49.50
N VAL A 38 -11.95 -27.95 49.36
CA VAL A 38 -11.52 -26.71 50.02
C VAL A 38 -12.00 -25.45 49.28
N LEU A 39 -12.23 -25.53 47.96
CA LEU A 39 -12.70 -24.41 47.15
C LEU A 39 -14.23 -24.31 47.02
N GLU A 40 -14.98 -25.34 47.41
CA GLU A 40 -16.45 -25.33 47.46
C GLU A 40 -16.99 -25.00 48.86
N LYS A 41 -16.54 -23.87 49.44
CA LYS A 41 -17.33 -23.19 50.48
C LYS A 41 -18.02 -21.98 49.86
N GLU A 42 -19.34 -22.05 49.89
CA GLU A 42 -20.33 -21.21 49.20
C GLU A 42 -20.25 -19.72 49.54
N ASP A 43 -20.35 -18.88 48.51
CA ASP A 43 -20.77 -17.48 48.61
C ASP A 43 -22.29 -17.39 48.84
N PRO A 44 -22.79 -16.58 49.78
CA PRO A 44 -24.22 -16.39 49.97
C PRO A 44 -24.81 -15.41 48.94
N LYS A 45 -26.01 -15.75 48.49
CA LYS A 45 -26.85 -15.13 47.46
C LYS A 45 -27.36 -13.72 47.85
N PRO A 46 -27.58 -12.78 46.90
CA PRO A 46 -28.06 -11.44 47.23
C PRO A 46 -29.59 -11.35 47.32
N GLU A 47 -30.09 -10.57 48.27
CA GLU A 47 -31.47 -10.06 48.34
C GLU A 47 -31.46 -8.52 48.51
N PRO A 48 -32.57 -7.83 48.18
CA PRO A 48 -32.57 -6.49 47.58
C PRO A 48 -32.60 -5.36 48.63
N VAL A 49 -31.91 -4.26 48.33
CA VAL A 49 -31.78 -3.12 49.26
C VAL A 49 -32.68 -1.97 48.83
N GLU A 50 -33.59 -1.62 49.74
CA GLU A 50 -34.40 -0.40 49.80
C GLU A 50 -33.56 0.80 50.33
N GLU A 51 -33.92 1.98 49.86
CA GLU A 51 -33.33 3.31 50.04
C GLU A 51 -33.46 3.87 51.48
N VAL A 52 -32.36 4.35 52.11
CA VAL A 52 -32.40 5.32 53.23
C VAL A 52 -31.16 6.23 53.26
N ALA A 53 -31.40 7.52 53.56
CA ALA A 53 -30.54 8.71 53.54
C ALA A 53 -29.30 8.76 54.48
N PRO A 54 -28.37 9.73 54.30
CA PRO A 54 -27.11 9.80 55.05
C PRO A 54 -27.07 10.90 56.14
N GLU A 55 -26.30 10.64 57.21
CA GLU A 55 -25.67 11.60 58.14
C GLU A 55 -24.64 10.87 59.03
N PRO A 56 -23.67 11.53 59.70
CA PRO A 56 -22.74 12.57 59.26
C PRO A 56 -21.26 12.17 59.49
N GLU A 57 -20.33 12.77 58.73
CA GLU A 57 -18.87 12.56 58.88
C GLU A 57 -18.20 13.57 59.84
N VAL A 58 -17.21 13.07 60.58
CA VAL A 58 -16.35 13.80 61.53
C VAL A 58 -15.06 14.25 60.86
N LYS A 59 -14.66 15.50 61.12
CA LYS A 59 -13.47 16.23 60.62
C LYS A 59 -12.12 15.62 61.05
N PRO A 60 -11.06 15.77 60.25
CA PRO A 60 -9.67 15.84 60.72
C PRO A 60 -9.07 17.27 60.67
N GLU A 61 -8.01 17.44 61.45
CA GLU A 61 -7.27 18.66 61.86
C GLU A 61 -6.44 19.39 60.74
N PRO A 62 -6.03 20.67 60.96
CA PRO A 62 -5.47 21.53 59.93
C PRO A 62 -3.92 21.48 59.81
N LYS A 63 -3.42 21.75 58.59
CA LYS A 63 -2.00 22.02 58.25
C LYS A 63 -1.69 23.54 58.32
N PRO A 64 -0.40 23.94 58.42
CA PRO A 64 0.02 25.31 58.72
C PRO A 64 -0.11 26.28 57.53
N GLU A 65 -0.34 27.56 57.86
CA GLU A 65 -0.50 28.71 56.97
C GLU A 65 0.79 29.10 56.23
N PRO A 66 0.69 29.51 54.93
CA PRO A 66 1.70 30.32 54.27
C PRO A 66 1.43 31.84 54.43
N GLU A 67 2.53 32.60 54.39
CA GLU A 67 2.66 34.05 54.57
C GLU A 67 1.81 34.93 53.62
N PRO A 68 1.50 36.19 53.99
CA PRO A 68 0.62 37.07 53.23
C PRO A 68 1.33 37.63 51.98
N VAL A 69 0.76 37.35 50.80
CA VAL A 69 1.09 38.06 49.56
C VAL A 69 0.20 39.29 49.46
N VAL A 70 0.84 40.43 49.29
CA VAL A 70 0.26 41.78 49.15
C VAL A 70 -0.72 41.84 47.96
N GLU A 71 -1.93 42.35 48.18
CA GLU A 71 -2.87 42.74 47.13
C GLU A 71 -2.29 43.92 46.33
N PRO A 72 -2.25 43.87 44.99
CA PRO A 72 -2.09 45.07 44.18
C PRO A 72 -3.38 45.91 44.20
N GLU A 73 -3.22 47.22 44.31
CA GLU A 73 -4.27 48.23 44.21
C GLU A 73 -5.09 48.09 42.90
N PRO A 74 -6.39 48.45 42.91
CA PRO A 74 -7.21 48.44 41.71
C PRO A 74 -6.72 49.51 40.71
N GLU A 75 -6.37 49.08 39.49
CA GLU A 75 -6.18 49.98 38.36
C GLU A 75 -7.51 50.66 37.98
N PRO A 76 -7.47 51.93 37.54
CA PRO A 76 -8.65 52.75 37.28
C PRO A 76 -9.51 52.20 36.13
N GLU A 77 -10.83 52.32 36.28
CA GLU A 77 -11.81 51.99 35.24
C GLU A 77 -11.52 52.78 33.95
N PRO A 78 -11.41 52.10 32.78
CA PRO A 78 -11.33 52.79 31.51
C PRO A 78 -12.66 53.48 31.16
N GLU A 79 -12.57 54.72 30.67
CA GLU A 79 -13.69 55.48 30.10
C GLU A 79 -14.36 54.68 28.95
N PRO A 80 -15.68 54.82 28.78
CA PRO A 80 -16.41 54.07 27.76
C PRO A 80 -15.95 54.47 26.34
N GLU A 81 -15.45 53.48 25.60
CA GLU A 81 -15.21 53.58 24.17
C GLU A 81 -16.55 53.83 23.42
N PRO A 82 -16.55 54.64 22.35
CA PRO A 82 -17.74 54.95 21.58
C PRO A 82 -18.36 53.69 20.96
N GLU A 83 -19.70 53.63 21.02
CA GLU A 83 -20.50 52.54 20.45
C GLU A 83 -20.11 52.29 18.98
N PRO A 84 -19.84 51.02 18.60
CA PRO A 84 -19.56 50.68 17.22
C PRO A 84 -20.79 50.95 16.36
N ILE A 85 -20.59 51.78 15.34
CA ILE A 85 -21.50 51.92 14.21
C ILE A 85 -21.58 50.53 13.58
N ILE A 86 -22.77 49.94 13.60
CA ILE A 86 -23.08 48.69 12.91
C ILE A 86 -22.91 48.96 11.41
N GLU A 87 -21.79 48.51 10.84
CA GLU A 87 -21.69 48.32 9.40
C GLU A 87 -22.77 47.31 8.99
N PRO A 88 -23.51 47.54 7.90
CA PRO A 88 -24.50 46.58 7.42
C PRO A 88 -23.81 45.24 7.19
N GLU A 89 -24.42 44.17 7.71
CA GLU A 89 -23.95 42.80 7.50
C GLU A 89 -23.59 42.62 6.02
N PRO A 90 -22.38 42.13 5.70
CA PRO A 90 -22.07 41.75 4.34
C PRO A 90 -23.11 40.73 3.90
N GLU A 91 -23.77 41.01 2.76
CA GLU A 91 -24.62 40.01 2.11
C GLU A 91 -23.83 38.70 2.06
N PRO A 92 -24.45 37.57 2.45
CA PRO A 92 -23.76 36.28 2.47
C PRO A 92 -23.12 36.07 1.10
N GLU A 93 -21.80 35.89 1.10
CA GLU A 93 -21.08 35.42 -0.09
C GLU A 93 -21.87 34.23 -0.63
N PRO A 94 -22.19 34.19 -1.94
CA PRO A 94 -22.86 33.05 -2.53
C PRO A 94 -22.08 31.80 -2.12
N GLU A 95 -22.77 30.83 -1.52
CA GLU A 95 -22.18 29.53 -1.20
C GLU A 95 -21.36 29.09 -2.42
N PRO A 96 -20.07 28.72 -2.25
CA PRO A 96 -19.30 28.20 -3.36
C PRO A 96 -20.12 27.08 -3.99
N GLU A 97 -20.44 27.23 -5.28
CA GLU A 97 -21.06 26.16 -6.04
C GLU A 97 -20.24 24.90 -5.74
N PRO A 98 -20.88 23.80 -5.29
CA PRO A 98 -20.15 22.60 -4.94
C PRO A 98 -19.25 22.25 -6.11
N GLU A 99 -17.93 22.21 -5.87
CA GLU A 99 -16.98 21.67 -6.84
C GLU A 99 -17.58 20.35 -7.36
N PRO A 100 -17.66 20.16 -8.68
CA PRO A 100 -18.36 19.00 -9.24
C PRO A 100 -17.72 17.76 -8.65
N VAL A 101 -18.45 17.11 -7.74
CA VAL A 101 -18.11 15.81 -7.18
C VAL A 101 -17.94 14.91 -8.40
N VAL A 102 -16.70 14.59 -8.74
CA VAL A 102 -16.39 13.59 -9.76
C VAL A 102 -16.94 12.29 -9.19
N LYS A 103 -18.21 11.99 -9.51
CA LYS A 103 -18.80 10.70 -9.18
C LYS A 103 -17.90 9.65 -9.81
N GLU A 104 -17.30 8.81 -8.99
CA GLU A 104 -16.56 7.65 -9.48
C GLU A 104 -17.48 6.87 -10.43
N LYS A 105 -17.01 6.69 -11.67
CA LYS A 105 -17.75 5.95 -12.69
C LYS A 105 -17.96 4.53 -12.19
N THR A 106 -19.19 4.06 -12.19
CA THR A 106 -19.52 2.68 -11.83
C THR A 106 -19.05 1.72 -12.93
N GLU A 107 -18.97 0.43 -12.63
CA GLU A 107 -18.65 -0.61 -13.62
C GLU A 107 -19.62 -0.59 -14.81
N VAL A 108 -20.89 -0.27 -14.55
CA VAL A 108 -21.93 -0.08 -15.58
C VAL A 108 -21.60 1.14 -16.45
N ASP A 109 -21.16 2.24 -15.87
CA ASP A 109 -20.79 3.45 -16.63
C ASP A 109 -19.61 3.18 -17.57
N LEU A 110 -18.59 2.47 -17.09
CA LEU A 110 -17.42 2.08 -17.90
C LEU A 110 -17.82 1.16 -19.06
N TYR A 111 -18.67 0.17 -18.79
CA TYR A 111 -19.20 -0.73 -19.82
C TYR A 111 -20.01 0.02 -20.89
N LEU A 112 -20.85 0.98 -20.46
CA LEU A 112 -21.65 1.81 -21.36
C LEU A 112 -20.78 2.77 -22.18
N GLU A 113 -19.68 3.28 -21.62
CA GLU A 113 -18.72 4.11 -22.33
C GLU A 113 -17.97 3.35 -23.43
N GLU A 114 -17.59 2.10 -23.17
CA GLU A 114 -16.96 1.22 -24.17
C GLU A 114 -17.96 0.83 -25.27
N LYS A 115 -19.20 0.52 -24.90
CA LYS A 115 -20.24 0.06 -25.84
C LYS A 115 -20.81 1.19 -26.69
N PHE A 116 -20.93 2.39 -26.13
CA PHE A 116 -21.43 3.59 -26.79
C PHE A 116 -20.42 4.74 -26.63
N PRO A 117 -19.29 4.69 -27.36
CA PRO A 117 -18.26 5.73 -27.28
C PRO A 117 -18.78 7.06 -27.85
N LEU A 118 -18.28 8.17 -27.31
CA LEU A 118 -18.57 9.49 -27.89
C LEU A 118 -17.99 9.58 -29.30
N ARG A 119 -18.73 10.22 -30.20
CA ARG A 119 -18.28 10.42 -31.58
C ARG A 119 -17.11 11.40 -31.62
N GLU A 120 -16.04 11.04 -32.30
CA GLU A 120 -14.96 11.98 -32.59
C GLU A 120 -15.38 12.99 -33.66
N PHE A 121 -15.15 14.27 -33.39
CA PHE A 121 -15.41 15.37 -34.32
C PHE A 121 -14.09 15.89 -34.91
N THR A 122 -14.13 16.22 -36.21
CA THR A 122 -13.00 16.89 -36.86
C THR A 122 -12.86 18.30 -36.29
N PRO A 123 -11.71 18.72 -35.75
CA PRO A 123 -11.52 20.05 -35.17
C PRO A 123 -12.00 21.17 -36.11
N LEU A 124 -12.64 22.19 -35.55
CA LEU A 124 -13.27 23.27 -36.33
C LEU A 124 -12.25 23.92 -37.27
N GLU A 125 -11.02 24.13 -36.81
CA GLU A 125 -9.91 24.75 -37.53
C GLU A 125 -9.60 24.01 -38.83
N LYS A 126 -9.73 22.68 -38.82
CA LYS A 126 -9.54 21.84 -40.02
C LYS A 126 -10.74 21.91 -40.95
N ILE A 127 -11.95 22.06 -40.42
CA ILE A 127 -13.17 22.23 -41.22
C ILE A 127 -13.17 23.58 -41.96
N VAL A 128 -12.74 24.65 -41.29
CA VAL A 128 -12.71 26.01 -41.84
C VAL A 128 -11.39 26.37 -42.54
N ASP A 129 -10.48 25.40 -42.68
CA ASP A 129 -9.13 25.58 -43.22
C ASP A 129 -8.43 26.83 -42.64
N ASN A 130 -8.40 26.93 -41.30
CA ASN A 130 -7.90 28.10 -40.56
C ASN A 130 -8.51 29.44 -41.02
N TRP A 131 -9.82 29.42 -41.31
CA TRP A 131 -10.59 30.55 -41.86
C TRP A 131 -10.13 30.99 -43.26
N LYS A 132 -9.41 30.16 -44.01
CA LYS A 132 -9.17 30.40 -45.44
C LYS A 132 -10.39 30.05 -46.28
N ASN A 133 -11.12 29.02 -45.87
CA ASN A 133 -12.32 28.55 -46.55
C ASN A 133 -13.33 27.96 -45.57
N VAL A 134 -14.52 28.56 -45.47
CA VAL A 134 -15.62 28.02 -44.67
C VAL A 134 -16.59 27.34 -45.64
N PRO A 135 -16.87 26.03 -45.49
CA PRO A 135 -17.80 25.34 -46.38
C PRO A 135 -19.24 25.83 -46.12
N GLU A 136 -20.07 25.94 -47.16
CA GLU A 136 -21.45 26.46 -47.06
C GLU A 136 -22.30 25.71 -46.02
N ARG A 137 -22.07 24.41 -45.82
CA ARG A 137 -22.74 23.59 -44.79
C ARG A 137 -22.49 24.06 -43.34
N ALA A 138 -21.50 24.92 -43.14
CA ALA A 138 -21.13 25.49 -41.86
C ALA A 138 -21.65 26.94 -41.71
N PHE A 139 -22.28 27.51 -42.73
CA PHE A 139 -22.79 28.88 -42.66
C PHE A 139 -23.98 28.95 -41.69
N PRO A 140 -24.03 29.96 -40.81
CA PRO A 140 -25.24 30.27 -40.09
C PRO A 140 -26.36 30.69 -41.05
N ALA A 141 -27.60 30.50 -40.63
CA ALA A 141 -28.77 30.87 -41.44
C ALA A 141 -28.83 32.38 -41.70
N GLU A 142 -28.43 33.17 -40.72
CA GLU A 142 -28.39 34.63 -40.72
C GLU A 142 -27.09 35.10 -40.05
N VAL A 143 -26.64 36.31 -40.40
CA VAL A 143 -25.56 37.03 -39.74
C VAL A 143 -26.00 38.46 -39.43
N GLU A 144 -25.53 39.00 -38.32
CA GLU A 144 -25.64 40.42 -38.01
C GLU A 144 -24.50 41.19 -38.68
N VAL A 145 -24.85 42.27 -39.37
CA VAL A 145 -23.90 43.15 -40.05
C VAL A 145 -23.78 44.44 -39.25
N ASN A 146 -22.63 44.65 -38.62
CA ASN A 146 -22.38 45.72 -37.64
C ASN A 146 -22.10 47.10 -38.27
N VAL A 147 -22.27 47.22 -39.57
CA VAL A 147 -22.04 48.45 -40.33
C VAL A 147 -23.21 48.72 -41.26
N SER A 148 -23.45 50.00 -41.56
CA SER A 148 -24.38 50.34 -42.64
C SER A 148 -23.83 49.81 -43.97
N LEU A 149 -24.68 49.13 -44.73
CA LEU A 149 -24.27 48.42 -45.94
C LEU A 149 -25.27 48.64 -47.08
N SER A 150 -24.75 48.99 -48.26
CA SER A 150 -25.55 49.17 -49.47
C SER A 150 -25.55 47.90 -50.33
N TYR A 151 -26.74 47.33 -50.52
CA TYR A 151 -27.01 46.13 -51.30
C TYR A 151 -27.42 46.49 -52.72
N ARG A 152 -26.89 45.75 -53.70
CA ARG A 152 -27.15 45.99 -55.12
C ARG A 152 -27.47 44.71 -55.87
N ASP A 153 -28.21 44.85 -56.96
CA ASP A 153 -28.43 43.78 -57.93
C ASP A 153 -27.17 43.58 -58.79
N LYS A 154 -27.15 42.49 -59.58
CA LYS A 154 -26.00 42.17 -60.45
C LYS A 154 -25.73 43.25 -61.51
N GLU A 155 -26.75 44.01 -61.89
CA GLU A 155 -26.70 45.04 -62.94
C GLU A 155 -26.41 46.44 -62.38
N GLY A 156 -26.43 46.61 -61.05
CA GLY A 156 -26.18 47.88 -60.37
C GLY A 156 -27.31 48.90 -60.52
N THR A 157 -28.49 48.47 -60.93
CA THR A 157 -29.67 49.32 -61.19
C THR A 157 -30.51 49.56 -59.93
N GLN A 158 -30.48 48.64 -58.97
CA GLN A 158 -31.15 48.77 -57.68
C GLN A 158 -30.13 48.91 -56.56
N ASN A 159 -30.38 49.82 -55.62
CA ASN A 159 -29.51 50.05 -54.47
C ASN A 159 -30.35 50.33 -53.22
N VAL A 160 -30.23 49.49 -52.20
CA VAL A 160 -30.91 49.66 -50.91
C VAL A 160 -29.84 49.69 -49.82
N THR A 161 -29.88 50.71 -48.96
CA THR A 161 -28.97 50.80 -47.81
C THR A 161 -29.68 50.32 -46.56
N ALA A 162 -29.04 49.41 -45.82
CA ALA A 162 -29.46 48.98 -44.51
C ALA A 162 -28.57 49.62 -43.43
N GLU A 163 -29.15 49.92 -42.26
CA GLU A 163 -28.45 50.51 -41.11
C GLU A 163 -27.58 49.47 -40.38
N ALA A 164 -26.58 49.91 -39.60
CA ALA A 164 -25.77 49.00 -38.80
C ALA A 164 -26.62 48.17 -37.82
N GLY A 165 -26.24 46.90 -37.62
CA GLY A 165 -26.97 45.92 -36.78
C GLY A 165 -28.10 45.18 -37.51
N HIS A 166 -28.28 45.40 -38.82
CA HIS A 166 -29.26 44.64 -39.60
C HIS A 166 -28.79 43.19 -39.83
N LYS A 167 -29.75 42.31 -40.09
CA LYS A 167 -29.49 40.91 -40.42
C LYS A 167 -29.40 40.69 -41.93
N ALA A 168 -28.53 39.79 -42.34
CA ALA A 168 -28.35 39.38 -43.72
C ALA A 168 -28.09 37.88 -43.83
N LYS A 169 -28.32 37.31 -45.01
CA LYS A 169 -28.02 35.90 -45.27
C LYS A 169 -26.60 35.75 -45.82
N PRO A 170 -25.70 34.97 -45.20
CA PRO A 170 -24.38 34.70 -45.78
C PRO A 170 -24.51 33.82 -47.03
N VAL A 171 -23.92 34.26 -48.14
CA VAL A 171 -23.99 33.57 -49.43
C VAL A 171 -22.66 32.93 -49.81
N SER A 172 -21.54 33.62 -49.59
CA SER A 172 -20.22 33.05 -49.87
C SER A 172 -19.15 33.72 -49.03
N TYR A 173 -18.08 32.98 -48.73
CA TYR A 173 -16.98 33.44 -47.90
C TYR A 173 -15.65 33.42 -48.68
N ARG A 174 -14.85 34.49 -48.58
CA ARG A 174 -13.54 34.63 -49.22
C ARG A 174 -12.51 35.22 -48.26
N GLY A 175 -12.29 34.57 -47.12
CA GLY A 175 -11.23 34.92 -46.15
C GLY A 175 -11.46 36.22 -45.41
N SER A 176 -11.22 37.37 -46.06
CA SER A 176 -11.47 38.70 -45.47
C SER A 176 -12.90 39.17 -45.72
N ARG A 177 -13.53 38.77 -46.83
CA ARG A 177 -14.87 39.26 -47.21
C ARG A 177 -15.94 38.18 -47.16
N LEU A 178 -17.10 38.58 -46.67
CA LEU A 178 -18.34 37.83 -46.71
C LEU A 178 -19.27 38.49 -47.74
N ILE A 179 -19.82 37.69 -48.66
CA ILE A 179 -20.92 38.14 -49.51
C ILE A 179 -22.21 37.79 -48.79
N VAL A 180 -23.01 38.81 -48.54
CA VAL A 180 -24.31 38.70 -47.88
C VAL A 180 -25.43 39.11 -48.83
N GLU A 181 -26.60 38.53 -48.65
CA GLU A 181 -27.83 38.84 -49.36
C GLU A 181 -28.83 39.49 -48.40
N SER A 182 -29.49 40.55 -48.85
CA SER A 182 -30.51 41.23 -48.05
C SER A 182 -31.68 40.28 -47.77
N LEU A 183 -32.11 40.22 -46.51
CA LEU A 183 -33.32 39.47 -46.12
C LEU A 183 -34.59 40.23 -46.53
N ASP A 184 -34.58 41.56 -46.47
CA ASP A 184 -35.73 42.42 -46.80
C ASP A 184 -35.97 42.51 -48.31
N THR A 185 -34.90 42.53 -49.11
CA THR A 185 -34.97 42.54 -50.59
C THR A 185 -34.12 41.42 -51.19
N PRO A 186 -34.65 40.19 -51.24
CA PRO A 186 -33.91 39.03 -51.74
C PRO A 186 -33.38 39.25 -53.17
N GLY A 187 -32.15 38.80 -53.43
CA GLY A 187 -31.48 38.97 -54.72
C GLY A 187 -30.53 40.18 -54.79
N LEU A 188 -30.65 41.14 -53.87
CA LEU A 188 -29.64 42.20 -53.69
C LEU A 188 -28.51 41.69 -52.79
N ARG A 189 -27.25 41.90 -53.20
CA ARG A 189 -26.07 41.42 -52.48
C ARG A 189 -25.11 42.56 -52.18
N ALA A 190 -24.34 42.38 -51.12
CA ALA A 190 -23.26 43.26 -50.74
C ALA A 190 -22.05 42.45 -50.26
N ALA A 191 -20.86 43.05 -50.40
CA ALA A 191 -19.64 42.53 -49.80
C ALA A 191 -19.36 43.32 -48.53
N VAL A 192 -19.12 42.62 -47.44
CA VAL A 192 -18.75 43.19 -46.14
C VAL A 192 -17.50 42.50 -45.62
N GLU A 193 -16.65 43.23 -44.88
CA GLU A 193 -15.52 42.59 -44.22
C GLU A 193 -16.04 41.67 -43.10
N THR A 194 -15.44 40.49 -42.97
CA THR A 194 -15.98 39.42 -42.10
C THR A 194 -15.92 39.80 -40.62
N ASP A 195 -14.99 40.66 -40.24
CA ASP A 195 -14.86 41.21 -38.88
C ASP A 195 -15.94 42.25 -38.54
N GLN A 196 -16.65 42.75 -39.55
CA GLN A 196 -17.81 43.62 -39.39
C GLN A 196 -19.11 42.81 -39.29
N THR A 197 -19.03 41.49 -39.13
CA THR A 197 -20.18 40.61 -38.91
C THR A 197 -19.92 39.62 -37.78
N ASP A 198 -20.98 39.00 -37.27
CA ASP A 198 -20.90 37.91 -36.28
C ASP A 198 -20.67 36.52 -36.93
N PHE A 199 -20.37 36.47 -38.23
CA PHE A 199 -20.35 35.22 -39.00
C PHE A 199 -19.45 34.14 -38.41
N LYS A 200 -18.24 34.50 -37.95
CA LYS A 200 -17.31 33.52 -37.37
C LYS A 200 -17.84 32.95 -36.05
N ASP A 201 -18.54 33.76 -35.27
CA ASP A 201 -19.12 33.34 -34.01
C ASP A 201 -20.35 32.47 -34.24
N GLY A 202 -21.18 32.80 -35.24
CA GLY A 202 -22.26 31.93 -35.70
C GLY A 202 -21.79 30.55 -36.18
N VAL A 203 -20.67 30.49 -36.91
CA VAL A 203 -20.05 29.21 -37.33
C VAL A 203 -19.56 28.40 -36.11
N ARG A 204 -18.94 29.05 -35.12
CA ARG A 204 -18.49 28.39 -33.88
C ARG A 204 -19.67 27.84 -33.07
N ALA A 205 -20.73 28.63 -32.92
CA ALA A 205 -21.94 28.23 -32.21
C ALA A 205 -22.59 27.00 -32.86
N LEU A 206 -22.78 27.00 -34.18
CA LEU A 206 -23.33 25.85 -34.90
C LEU A 206 -22.49 24.58 -34.78
N TYR A 207 -21.17 24.72 -34.70
CA TYR A 207 -20.28 23.58 -34.50
C TYR A 207 -20.40 23.02 -33.07
N ALA A 208 -20.44 23.90 -32.07
CA ALA A 208 -20.67 23.51 -30.67
C ALA A 208 -22.03 22.82 -30.48
N ASP A 209 -23.11 23.37 -31.07
CA ASP A 209 -24.45 22.78 -31.02
C ASP A 209 -24.48 21.36 -31.60
N LYS A 210 -23.75 21.11 -32.69
CA LYS A 210 -23.65 19.78 -33.30
C LYS A 210 -22.90 18.78 -32.42
N ILE A 211 -21.88 19.22 -31.70
CA ILE A 211 -21.17 18.38 -30.72
C ILE A 211 -22.13 18.05 -29.57
N ALA A 212 -22.74 19.08 -28.98
CA ALA A 212 -23.65 18.93 -27.84
C ALA A 212 -24.84 18.00 -28.16
N GLU A 213 -25.43 18.14 -29.35
CA GLU A 213 -26.53 17.27 -29.79
C GLU A 213 -26.08 15.81 -29.95
N ALA A 214 -24.89 15.57 -30.49
CA ALA A 214 -24.37 14.20 -30.62
C ALA A 214 -23.99 13.58 -29.27
N GLU A 215 -23.40 14.36 -28.37
CA GLU A 215 -23.11 13.91 -27.00
C GLU A 215 -24.40 13.56 -26.28
N LYS A 216 -25.43 14.41 -26.37
CA LYS A 216 -26.76 14.17 -25.80
C LYS A 216 -27.39 12.89 -26.34
N GLN A 217 -27.25 12.60 -27.64
CA GLN A 217 -27.75 11.37 -28.24
C GLN A 217 -27.03 10.13 -27.70
N VAL A 218 -25.70 10.16 -27.56
CA VAL A 218 -24.93 9.04 -27.01
C VAL A 218 -25.25 8.83 -25.52
N ILE A 219 -25.37 9.91 -24.74
CA ILE A 219 -25.77 9.83 -23.33
C ILE A 219 -27.17 9.22 -23.20
N ALA A 220 -28.13 9.64 -24.05
CA ALA A 220 -29.46 9.05 -24.07
C ALA A 220 -29.43 7.55 -24.43
N GLN A 221 -28.57 7.13 -25.35
CA GLN A 221 -28.37 5.71 -25.68
C GLN A 221 -27.80 4.93 -24.48
N ARG A 222 -26.82 5.50 -23.77
CA ARG A 222 -26.25 4.88 -22.55
C ARG A 222 -27.32 4.68 -21.48
N GLU A 223 -28.10 5.72 -21.18
CA GLU A 223 -29.18 5.63 -20.18
C GLU A 223 -30.28 4.65 -20.59
N ALA A 224 -30.67 4.61 -21.86
CA ALA A 224 -31.64 3.64 -22.37
C ALA A 224 -31.13 2.19 -22.26
N TYR A 225 -29.82 1.97 -22.44
CA TYR A 225 -29.21 0.64 -22.37
C TYR A 225 -28.79 0.22 -20.95
N ARG A 226 -28.72 1.16 -20.00
CA ARG A 226 -28.26 0.92 -18.62
C ARG A 226 -28.91 -0.29 -17.94
N PRO A 227 -30.25 -0.49 -17.97
CA PRO A 227 -30.87 -1.67 -17.33
C PRO A 227 -30.52 -3.00 -18.02
N GLN A 228 -30.13 -2.97 -19.30
CA GLN A 228 -29.63 -4.16 -20.00
C GLN A 228 -28.16 -4.40 -19.67
N ALA A 229 -27.32 -3.36 -19.61
CA ALA A 229 -25.94 -3.46 -19.16
C ALA A 229 -25.84 -4.03 -17.73
N GLU A 230 -26.68 -3.57 -16.81
CA GLU A 230 -26.77 -4.12 -15.44
C GLU A 230 -27.11 -5.62 -15.45
N ARG A 231 -28.05 -6.05 -16.30
CA ARG A 231 -28.42 -7.46 -16.44
C ARG A 231 -27.31 -8.30 -17.06
N GLU A 232 -26.65 -7.80 -18.10
CA GLU A 232 -25.54 -8.50 -18.78
C GLU A 232 -24.34 -8.66 -17.82
N LEU A 233 -23.99 -7.62 -17.06
CA LEU A 233 -22.96 -7.69 -16.02
C LEU A 233 -23.35 -8.62 -14.85
N ALA A 234 -24.61 -8.59 -14.41
CA ALA A 234 -25.09 -9.50 -13.37
C ALA A 234 -25.08 -10.96 -13.83
N GLN A 235 -25.46 -11.23 -15.08
CA GLN A 235 -25.42 -12.57 -15.69
C GLN A 235 -23.97 -13.07 -15.81
N LEU A 236 -23.04 -12.22 -16.26
CA LEU A 236 -21.60 -12.53 -16.30
C LEU A 236 -21.06 -12.84 -14.90
N SER A 237 -21.49 -12.11 -13.88
CA SER A 237 -21.13 -12.36 -12.48
C SER A 237 -21.67 -13.70 -11.98
N GLU A 238 -22.94 -14.02 -12.28
CA GLU A 238 -23.55 -15.29 -11.88
C GLU A 238 -22.97 -16.49 -12.65
N ASP A 239 -22.67 -16.35 -13.93
CA ASP A 239 -21.99 -17.39 -14.72
C ASP A 239 -20.55 -17.59 -14.25
N ALA A 240 -19.84 -16.51 -13.89
CA ALA A 240 -18.53 -16.60 -13.25
C ALA A 240 -18.61 -17.30 -11.89
N LYS A 241 -19.63 -17.00 -11.06
CA LYS A 241 -19.87 -17.69 -9.78
C LYS A 241 -20.21 -19.16 -9.97
N ARG A 242 -21.07 -19.50 -10.95
CA ARG A 242 -21.43 -20.88 -11.30
C ARG A 242 -20.24 -21.65 -11.83
N GLN A 243 -19.42 -21.06 -12.69
CA GLN A 243 -18.19 -21.67 -13.19
C GLN A 243 -17.17 -21.86 -12.06
N ALA A 244 -17.02 -20.89 -11.16
CA ALA A 244 -16.17 -21.00 -9.97
C ALA A 244 -16.66 -22.08 -8.99
N GLN A 245 -17.98 -22.24 -8.84
CA GLN A 245 -18.58 -23.26 -7.98
C GLN A 245 -18.50 -24.67 -8.60
N ALA A 246 -18.65 -24.79 -9.92
CA ALA A 246 -18.56 -26.06 -10.65
C ALA A 246 -17.11 -26.58 -10.79
N ARG A 247 -16.11 -25.72 -10.64
CA ARG A 247 -14.67 -26.06 -10.77
C ARG A 247 -13.93 -26.13 -9.45
N ARG A 248 -14.62 -26.17 -8.31
CA ARG A 248 -13.96 -26.35 -7.01
C ARG A 248 -13.27 -27.71 -6.96
N VAL A 249 -11.98 -27.70 -7.25
CA VAL A 249 -11.06 -28.81 -6.99
C VAL A 249 -11.03 -29.02 -5.49
N ASP A 250 -11.31 -30.24 -5.03
CA ASP A 250 -11.10 -30.60 -3.63
C ASP A 250 -9.61 -30.78 -3.40
N PHE A 251 -9.01 -29.81 -2.70
CA PHE A 251 -7.59 -29.81 -2.37
C PHE A 251 -7.25 -30.66 -1.14
N GLY A 252 -8.26 -31.18 -0.42
CA GLY A 252 -8.07 -31.93 0.83
C GLY A 252 -7.10 -31.23 1.80
N ASP A 253 -6.27 -32.01 2.47
CA ASP A 253 -5.15 -31.51 3.28
C ASP A 253 -3.96 -31.16 2.36
N PHE A 254 -3.96 -29.93 1.84
CA PHE A 254 -2.84 -29.42 1.03
C PHE A 254 -1.50 -29.53 1.80
N ASP A 255 -0.48 -30.14 1.19
CA ASP A 255 0.86 -30.31 1.77
C ASP A 255 1.89 -29.48 0.98
N PRO A 256 2.30 -28.30 1.50
CA PRO A 256 3.27 -27.42 0.84
C PRO A 256 4.58 -28.11 0.47
N ARG A 257 5.02 -29.12 1.23
CA ARG A 257 6.30 -29.81 1.01
C ARG A 257 6.31 -30.68 -0.27
N LYS A 258 5.13 -31.02 -0.78
CA LYS A 258 4.96 -31.77 -2.04
C LYS A 258 4.69 -30.84 -3.23
N TYR A 259 4.40 -29.58 -2.96
CA TYR A 259 4.09 -28.59 -3.98
C TYR A 259 5.26 -28.43 -4.95
N GLY A 260 4.98 -28.50 -6.25
CA GLY A 260 6.02 -28.26 -7.25
C GLY A 260 7.16 -29.26 -7.30
N ARG A 261 7.07 -30.42 -6.65
CA ARG A 261 8.21 -31.35 -6.48
C ARG A 261 8.88 -31.84 -7.78
N LYS A 262 8.30 -31.58 -8.95
CA LYS A 262 8.88 -31.86 -10.28
C LYS A 262 9.84 -30.75 -10.75
N PHE A 263 9.96 -29.67 -10.00
CA PHE A 263 10.75 -28.45 -10.27
C PHE A 263 11.76 -28.22 -9.14
N ARG A 264 12.74 -29.11 -8.97
CA ARG A 264 13.58 -29.16 -7.75
C ARG A 264 14.89 -28.39 -7.81
N ASP A 265 15.39 -28.02 -8.98
CA ASP A 265 16.67 -27.32 -9.08
C ASP A 265 16.55 -25.90 -8.52
N ASP A 266 17.66 -25.33 -8.06
CA ASP A 266 17.65 -23.98 -7.49
C ASP A 266 17.37 -22.96 -8.61
N TYR A 267 16.31 -22.19 -8.43
CA TYR A 267 15.92 -21.13 -9.34
C TYR A 267 15.54 -19.90 -8.54
N TRP A 268 15.99 -18.74 -9.04
CA TRP A 268 15.69 -17.45 -8.47
C TRP A 268 15.49 -16.40 -9.58
N PRO A 269 14.35 -15.69 -9.63
CA PRO A 269 14.13 -14.62 -10.60
C PRO A 269 14.91 -13.37 -10.19
N GLU A 270 15.96 -13.05 -10.95
CA GLU A 270 16.69 -11.79 -10.80
C GLU A 270 16.03 -10.67 -11.58
N THR A 271 15.72 -9.57 -10.89
CA THR A 271 15.22 -8.32 -11.50
C THR A 271 16.28 -7.23 -11.41
N LYS A 272 16.36 -6.36 -12.40
CA LYS A 272 17.29 -5.21 -12.39
C LYS A 272 16.84 -4.10 -11.44
N ASN A 273 17.70 -3.11 -11.23
CA ASN A 273 17.36 -1.87 -10.54
C ASN A 273 16.88 -0.84 -11.57
N ASN A 274 15.65 -0.36 -11.43
CA ASN A 274 14.99 0.52 -12.41
C ASN A 274 15.19 2.01 -12.11
N LYS A 275 16.17 2.40 -11.28
CA LYS A 275 16.42 3.80 -10.88
C LYS A 275 16.51 4.77 -12.08
N ASN A 276 17.15 4.35 -13.17
CA ASN A 276 17.34 5.16 -14.38
C ASN A 276 16.45 4.69 -15.54
N GLU A 277 15.59 3.71 -15.29
CA GLU A 277 14.74 3.11 -16.31
C GLU A 277 13.47 3.94 -16.48
N LYS A 278 13.09 4.19 -17.72
CA LYS A 278 11.87 4.95 -18.08
C LYS A 278 10.97 4.19 -19.04
N VAL A 279 11.36 2.99 -19.47
CA VAL A 279 10.59 2.22 -20.46
C VAL A 279 9.92 0.98 -19.89
N GLU A 280 10.43 0.40 -18.80
CA GLU A 280 9.93 -0.88 -18.31
C GLU A 280 10.14 -1.13 -16.82
N HIS A 281 9.41 -2.11 -16.30
CA HIS A 281 9.51 -2.61 -14.94
C HIS A 281 9.63 -4.15 -14.95
N GLU A 282 10.79 -4.66 -14.55
CA GLU A 282 11.02 -6.10 -14.39
C GLU A 282 10.37 -6.66 -13.12
N ILE A 283 9.57 -7.71 -13.29
CA ILE A 283 8.82 -8.39 -12.23
C ILE A 283 8.98 -9.91 -12.31
N PRO A 284 8.98 -10.62 -11.17
CA PRO A 284 8.84 -12.07 -11.17
C PRO A 284 7.44 -12.45 -11.66
N LEU A 285 7.34 -13.58 -12.37
CA LEU A 285 6.06 -14.13 -12.85
C LEU A 285 5.60 -15.34 -12.02
N GLY A 286 6.03 -15.39 -10.75
CA GLY A 286 5.65 -16.41 -9.77
C GLY A 286 5.86 -17.85 -10.28
N PRO A 287 4.84 -18.71 -10.22
CA PRO A 287 4.96 -20.12 -10.55
C PRO A 287 5.20 -20.36 -12.05
N ILE A 288 5.09 -19.35 -12.91
CA ILE A 288 5.52 -19.47 -14.32
C ILE A 288 7.04 -19.68 -14.39
N ALA A 289 7.78 -19.27 -13.36
CA ALA A 289 9.24 -19.35 -13.27
C ALA A 289 9.94 -18.59 -14.41
N ALA A 290 9.57 -17.33 -14.56
CA ALA A 290 10.11 -16.38 -15.53
C ALA A 290 10.19 -14.98 -14.93
N VAL A 291 10.95 -14.10 -15.57
CA VAL A 291 10.97 -12.65 -15.34
C VAL A 291 10.37 -11.96 -16.55
N GLY A 292 9.46 -11.02 -16.31
CA GLY A 292 8.82 -10.21 -17.33
C GLY A 292 9.13 -8.73 -17.13
N ALA A 293 9.34 -7.99 -18.22
CA ALA A 293 9.40 -6.54 -18.25
C ALA A 293 8.04 -6.00 -18.69
N ALA A 294 7.28 -5.45 -17.72
CA ALA A 294 6.06 -4.71 -18.01
C ALA A 294 6.45 -3.35 -18.62
N LEU A 295 6.02 -3.10 -19.86
CA LEU A 295 6.39 -1.89 -20.60
C LEU A 295 5.50 -0.72 -20.18
N PHE A 296 6.11 0.41 -19.84
CA PHE A 296 5.36 1.58 -19.38
C PHE A 296 4.55 2.23 -20.50
N ASN A 297 3.34 2.67 -20.16
CA ASN A 297 2.34 3.25 -21.05
C ASN A 297 2.05 2.34 -22.26
N GLN A 298 2.23 1.03 -22.07
CA GLN A 298 1.91 -0.03 -23.01
C GLN A 298 1.11 -1.11 -22.29
N ARG A 299 0.48 -1.97 -23.08
CA ARG A 299 -0.33 -3.08 -22.55
C ARG A 299 0.49 -4.34 -22.34
N ASP A 300 1.49 -4.53 -23.19
CA ASP A 300 2.12 -5.83 -23.34
C ASP A 300 3.32 -5.99 -22.38
N LEU A 301 3.66 -7.25 -22.07
CA LEU A 301 4.78 -7.61 -21.21
C LEU A 301 5.79 -8.44 -21.98
N LYS A 302 7.06 -8.03 -21.95
CA LYS A 302 8.15 -8.74 -22.63
C LYS A 302 8.79 -9.74 -21.68
N ILE A 303 8.96 -10.99 -22.10
CA ILE A 303 9.70 -11.99 -21.32
C ILE A 303 11.20 -11.69 -21.39
N ILE A 304 11.84 -11.60 -20.21
CA ILE A 304 13.27 -11.29 -20.06
C ILE A 304 14.08 -12.56 -19.84
N SER A 305 13.63 -13.42 -18.93
CA SER A 305 14.26 -14.71 -18.66
C SER A 305 13.21 -15.75 -18.32
N VAL A 306 13.52 -17.01 -18.62
CA VAL A 306 12.67 -18.17 -18.33
C VAL A 306 13.57 -19.26 -17.77
N TRP A 307 13.10 -19.95 -16.73
CA TRP A 307 13.75 -21.17 -16.29
C TRP A 307 13.27 -22.33 -17.16
N ASP A 308 14.17 -22.92 -17.95
CA ASP A 308 13.85 -24.00 -18.90
C ASP A 308 13.16 -25.20 -18.22
N ASP A 309 13.58 -25.55 -17.01
CA ASP A 309 12.97 -26.63 -16.23
C ASP A 309 11.69 -26.21 -15.51
N GLY A 310 11.39 -24.92 -15.44
CA GLY A 310 10.19 -24.36 -14.83
C GLY A 310 8.93 -24.54 -15.68
N PRO A 311 7.74 -24.24 -15.14
CA PRO A 311 6.47 -24.37 -15.88
C PRO A 311 6.44 -23.61 -17.20
N GLY A 312 6.89 -22.36 -17.23
CA GLY A 312 6.93 -21.53 -18.45
C GLY A 312 7.86 -22.10 -19.52
N GLY A 313 9.09 -22.48 -19.14
CA GLY A 313 10.06 -23.06 -20.08
C GLY A 313 9.56 -24.37 -20.69
N LYS A 314 8.99 -25.26 -19.88
CA LYS A 314 8.38 -26.52 -20.36
C LYS A 314 7.18 -26.32 -21.27
N ALA A 315 6.46 -25.21 -21.14
CA ALA A 315 5.37 -24.83 -22.04
C ALA A 315 5.86 -24.10 -23.31
N GLY A 316 7.17 -23.91 -23.47
CA GLY A 316 7.77 -23.28 -24.63
C GLY A 316 7.79 -21.75 -24.60
N LEU A 317 7.61 -21.12 -23.43
CA LEU A 317 7.81 -19.69 -23.23
C LEU A 317 9.31 -19.36 -23.38
N GLN A 318 9.64 -18.27 -24.07
CA GLN A 318 11.01 -17.92 -24.41
C GLN A 318 11.33 -16.45 -24.09
N PRO A 319 12.59 -16.13 -23.73
CA PRO A 319 13.05 -14.74 -23.71
C PRO A 319 12.77 -14.03 -25.04
N GLY A 320 12.23 -12.81 -24.96
CA GLY A 320 11.82 -12.02 -26.12
C GLY A 320 10.37 -12.15 -26.53
N ASP A 321 9.63 -13.15 -26.03
CA ASP A 321 8.18 -13.24 -26.23
C ASP A 321 7.48 -11.99 -25.70
N LEU A 322 6.54 -11.45 -26.47
CA LEU A 322 5.68 -10.35 -26.04
C LEU A 322 4.30 -10.91 -25.65
N VAL A 323 4.03 -10.99 -24.35
CA VAL A 323 2.76 -11.46 -23.80
C VAL A 323 1.72 -10.34 -23.91
N THR A 324 0.60 -10.62 -24.56
CA THR A 324 -0.47 -9.63 -24.83
C THR A 324 -1.76 -9.93 -24.07
N HIS A 325 -1.98 -11.19 -23.71
CA HIS A 325 -3.14 -11.66 -22.96
C HIS A 325 -2.77 -12.73 -21.93
N ALA A 326 -3.53 -12.80 -20.84
CA ALA A 326 -3.54 -13.93 -19.93
C ALA A 326 -4.96 -14.47 -19.80
N SER A 327 -5.13 -15.78 -20.03
CA SER A 327 -6.42 -16.49 -20.02
C SER A 327 -7.49 -15.78 -20.87
N GLY A 328 -7.11 -15.33 -22.07
CA GLY A 328 -7.98 -14.64 -23.04
C GLY A 328 -8.26 -13.17 -22.72
N LYS A 329 -7.79 -12.63 -21.58
CA LYS A 329 -7.98 -11.21 -21.23
C LYS A 329 -6.80 -10.38 -21.72
N ARG A 330 -7.08 -9.38 -22.55
CA ARG A 330 -6.09 -8.38 -23.00
C ARG A 330 -5.65 -7.55 -21.80
N PHE A 331 -4.36 -7.27 -21.71
CA PHE A 331 -3.85 -6.40 -20.65
C PHE A 331 -4.32 -4.95 -20.83
N LYS A 332 -4.57 -4.28 -19.71
CA LYS A 332 -4.69 -2.83 -19.64
C LYS A 332 -3.32 -2.17 -19.74
N GLU A 333 -3.32 -0.87 -20.00
CA GLU A 333 -2.09 -0.09 -20.04
C GLU A 333 -1.42 -0.08 -18.65
N TYR A 334 -0.10 -0.33 -18.63
CA TYR A 334 0.70 -0.31 -17.43
C TYR A 334 1.35 1.06 -17.23
N SER A 335 0.87 1.86 -16.28
CA SER A 335 1.38 3.22 -16.07
C SER A 335 2.82 3.25 -15.55
N GLN A 336 3.61 4.23 -16.03
CA GLN A 336 4.88 4.63 -15.40
C GLN A 336 4.69 5.26 -14.01
N HIS A 337 3.51 5.82 -13.74
CA HIS A 337 3.18 6.46 -12.48
C HIS A 337 2.84 5.40 -11.43
N SER A 338 3.34 5.59 -10.21
CA SER A 338 3.22 4.58 -9.15
C SER A 338 1.81 4.48 -8.59
N GLU A 339 1.01 5.53 -8.77
CA GLU A 339 -0.40 5.64 -8.45
C GLU A 339 -1.24 4.57 -9.17
N GLY A 340 -0.78 4.08 -10.33
CA GLY A 340 -1.39 2.97 -11.06
C GLY A 340 -1.19 1.57 -10.43
N GLY A 341 -0.41 1.45 -9.36
CA GLY A 341 -0.37 0.22 -8.55
C GLY A 341 0.10 -1.01 -9.32
N GLY A 342 -0.72 -2.05 -9.42
CA GLY A 342 -0.45 -3.24 -10.24
C GLY A 342 -1.17 -3.27 -11.59
N GLU A 343 -2.05 -2.29 -11.87
CA GLU A 343 -2.98 -2.34 -13.00
C GLU A 343 -2.23 -2.46 -14.34
N GLY A 344 -2.67 -3.40 -15.17
CA GLY A 344 -1.99 -3.81 -16.40
C GLY A 344 -1.49 -5.24 -16.31
N ALA A 345 -0.42 -5.56 -17.03
CA ALA A 345 0.13 -6.92 -17.11
C ALA A 345 0.46 -7.56 -15.73
N PRO A 346 1.06 -6.87 -14.73
CA PRO A 346 1.39 -7.50 -13.45
C PRO A 346 0.17 -8.06 -12.72
N MET A 347 -0.86 -7.22 -12.51
CA MET A 347 -2.10 -7.63 -11.84
C MET A 347 -2.85 -8.69 -12.66
N ALA A 348 -2.97 -8.50 -13.97
CA ALA A 348 -3.69 -9.44 -14.83
C ALA A 348 -3.05 -10.84 -14.84
N ILE A 349 -1.71 -10.93 -14.88
CA ILE A 349 -0.99 -12.21 -14.78
C ILE A 349 -1.14 -12.82 -13.38
N GLY A 350 -1.00 -12.01 -12.32
CA GLY A 350 -1.19 -12.48 -10.95
C GLY A 350 -2.58 -13.08 -10.72
N GLU A 351 -3.63 -12.41 -11.20
CA GLU A 351 -5.01 -12.91 -11.18
C GLU A 351 -5.18 -14.18 -12.02
N ALA A 352 -4.60 -14.23 -13.22
CA ALA A 352 -4.67 -15.40 -14.08
C ALA A 352 -3.99 -16.63 -13.44
N ILE A 353 -2.85 -16.44 -12.76
CA ILE A 353 -2.18 -17.47 -11.96
C ILE A 353 -3.12 -17.99 -10.86
N ILE A 354 -3.74 -17.08 -10.11
CA ILE A 354 -4.66 -17.44 -9.00
C ILE A 354 -5.77 -18.36 -9.52
N HIS A 355 -6.42 -17.97 -10.61
CA HIS A 355 -7.52 -18.72 -11.23
C HIS A 355 -7.06 -20.06 -11.83
N ALA A 356 -5.92 -20.08 -12.53
CA ALA A 356 -5.40 -21.33 -13.12
C ALA A 356 -5.10 -22.37 -12.04
N GLN A 357 -4.46 -21.95 -10.95
CA GLN A 357 -4.10 -22.84 -9.85
C GLN A 357 -5.30 -23.34 -9.04
N SER A 358 -6.26 -22.46 -8.72
CA SER A 358 -7.42 -22.80 -7.90
C SER A 358 -8.41 -23.71 -8.61
N GLU A 359 -8.47 -23.63 -9.94
CA GLU A 359 -9.28 -24.49 -10.79
C GLU A 359 -8.51 -25.71 -11.33
N ALA A 360 -7.23 -25.86 -10.95
CA ALA A 360 -6.30 -26.88 -11.45
C ALA A 360 -6.32 -27.04 -12.99
N ARG A 361 -6.33 -25.92 -13.71
CA ARG A 361 -6.29 -25.86 -15.17
C ARG A 361 -5.01 -25.18 -15.65
N PRO A 362 -4.59 -25.43 -16.90
CA PRO A 362 -3.46 -24.70 -17.48
C PRO A 362 -3.73 -23.19 -17.50
N LEU A 363 -2.70 -22.40 -17.23
CA LEU A 363 -2.68 -20.97 -17.51
C LEU A 363 -2.40 -20.77 -19.00
N VAL A 364 -3.27 -20.07 -19.71
CA VAL A 364 -3.05 -19.76 -21.13
C VAL A 364 -2.44 -18.36 -21.26
N LEU A 365 -1.30 -18.23 -21.91
CA LEU A 365 -0.72 -16.94 -22.29
C LEU A 365 -0.75 -16.79 -23.81
N THR A 366 -1.23 -15.66 -24.31
CA THR A 366 -1.12 -15.31 -25.72
C THR A 366 0.17 -14.51 -25.90
N VAL A 367 1.08 -15.01 -26.74
CA VAL A 367 2.39 -14.43 -26.98
C VAL A 367 2.59 -14.08 -28.45
N GLN A 368 3.27 -12.98 -28.71
CA GLN A 368 3.72 -12.56 -30.03
C GLN A 368 5.21 -12.90 -30.15
N ARG A 369 5.55 -13.77 -31.11
CA ARG A 369 6.91 -14.26 -31.37
C ARG A 369 7.19 -14.23 -32.87
N GLY A 370 8.22 -13.50 -33.29
CA GLY A 370 8.60 -13.44 -34.71
C GLY A 370 7.50 -12.91 -35.64
N GLY A 371 6.53 -12.14 -35.13
CA GLY A 371 5.37 -11.65 -35.88
C GLY A 371 4.17 -12.60 -35.92
N GLU A 372 4.27 -13.77 -35.28
CA GLU A 372 3.17 -14.73 -35.15
C GLU A 372 2.58 -14.67 -33.73
N GLU A 373 1.26 -14.88 -33.65
CA GLU A 373 0.55 -15.07 -32.40
C GLU A 373 0.51 -16.55 -32.03
N LEU A 374 0.91 -16.88 -30.81
CA LEU A 374 0.92 -18.24 -30.26
C LEU A 374 0.14 -18.26 -28.94
N GLU A 375 -0.61 -19.32 -28.71
CA GLU A 375 -1.18 -19.60 -27.38
C GLU A 375 -0.34 -20.67 -26.68
N LEU A 376 0.25 -20.29 -25.54
CA LEU A 376 1.03 -21.18 -24.69
C LEU A 376 0.18 -21.63 -23.51
N SER A 377 0.00 -22.95 -23.39
CA SER A 377 -0.71 -23.60 -22.28
C SER A 377 0.27 -24.04 -21.21
N ILE A 378 0.27 -23.38 -20.06
CA ILE A 378 1.26 -23.53 -18.98
C ILE A 378 0.66 -24.30 -17.80
N ASP A 379 1.16 -25.51 -17.56
CA ASP A 379 0.75 -26.34 -16.43
C ASP A 379 1.38 -25.87 -15.11
N LEU A 380 0.63 -25.07 -14.35
CA LEU A 380 1.01 -24.64 -13.01
C LEU A 380 0.64 -25.69 -11.95
N PRO A 381 1.40 -25.85 -10.86
CA PRO A 381 0.99 -26.71 -9.78
C PRO A 381 -0.26 -26.16 -9.08
N ALA A 382 -1.29 -26.98 -8.95
CA ALA A 382 -2.59 -26.61 -8.38
C ALA A 382 -2.46 -26.19 -6.91
N LEU A 383 -3.21 -25.16 -6.52
CA LEU A 383 -3.18 -24.57 -5.18
C LEU A 383 -4.55 -23.98 -4.84
N PRO A 384 -5.05 -24.12 -3.60
CA PRO A 384 -6.32 -23.50 -3.20
C PRO A 384 -6.35 -22.00 -3.44
N ASP A 385 -7.55 -21.48 -3.64
CA ASP A 385 -7.74 -20.03 -3.71
C ASP A 385 -7.41 -19.33 -2.36
N PHE A 386 -7.29 -18.01 -2.38
CA PHE A 386 -7.18 -17.23 -1.16
C PHE A 386 -8.43 -17.42 -0.28
N GLY A 387 -8.23 -17.64 1.01
CA GLY A 387 -9.30 -17.77 1.98
C GLY A 387 -10.13 -16.49 2.11
N LYS A 388 -11.38 -16.63 2.57
CA LYS A 388 -12.33 -15.50 2.74
C LYS A 388 -11.81 -14.41 3.68
N ASP A 389 -10.99 -14.78 4.66
CA ASP A 389 -10.45 -13.90 5.70
C ASP A 389 -8.96 -13.58 5.44
N PHE A 390 -8.51 -13.72 4.19
CA PHE A 390 -7.12 -13.53 3.79
C PHE A 390 -6.47 -12.29 4.46
N PRO A 391 -5.23 -12.41 5.00
CA PRO A 391 -4.40 -13.63 5.05
C PRO A 391 -4.73 -14.60 6.19
N ALA A 392 -5.63 -14.25 7.11
CA ALA A 392 -5.96 -15.11 8.24
C ALA A 392 -6.64 -16.41 7.79
N GLY A 393 -6.17 -17.55 8.33
CA GLY A 393 -6.72 -18.87 8.01
C GLY A 393 -6.62 -19.27 6.53
N CYS A 394 -5.77 -18.60 5.75
CA CYS A 394 -5.61 -18.84 4.32
C CYS A 394 -4.47 -19.84 4.07
N VAL A 395 -4.79 -21.02 3.55
CA VAL A 395 -3.81 -22.08 3.24
C VAL A 395 -2.72 -21.60 2.28
N ARG A 396 -3.09 -20.86 1.21
CA ARG A 396 -2.13 -20.28 0.26
C ARG A 396 -1.16 -19.33 0.95
N SER A 397 -1.66 -18.45 1.83
CA SER A 397 -0.84 -17.50 2.58
C SER A 397 0.12 -18.19 3.55
N GLN A 398 -0.42 -19.15 4.32
CA GLN A 398 0.36 -19.91 5.28
C GLN A 398 1.48 -20.68 4.58
N ALA A 399 1.19 -21.33 3.44
CA ALA A 399 2.18 -22.06 2.67
C ALA A 399 3.32 -21.17 2.16
N LEU A 400 3.02 -19.97 1.65
CA LEU A 400 4.04 -19.02 1.20
C LEU A 400 4.86 -18.45 2.39
N SER A 401 4.20 -18.16 3.51
CA SER A 401 4.89 -17.71 4.73
C SER A 401 5.81 -18.79 5.29
N ASP A 402 5.36 -20.05 5.35
CA ASP A 402 6.17 -21.18 5.81
C ASP A 402 7.36 -21.42 4.88
N ALA A 403 7.14 -21.42 3.55
CA ALA A 403 8.20 -21.55 2.55
C ALA A 403 9.28 -20.48 2.74
N ALA A 404 8.86 -19.23 2.93
CA ALA A 404 9.78 -18.12 3.13
C ALA A 404 10.54 -18.23 4.46
N ALA A 405 9.86 -18.66 5.54
CA ALA A 405 10.49 -18.88 6.83
C ALA A 405 11.51 -20.03 6.78
N GLU A 406 11.14 -21.16 6.15
CA GLU A 406 12.03 -22.31 5.94
C GLU A 406 13.29 -21.90 5.15
N TYR A 407 13.15 -21.07 4.12
CA TYR A 407 14.31 -20.52 3.41
C TYR A 407 15.23 -19.71 4.33
N LEU A 408 14.68 -18.82 5.16
CA LEU A 408 15.49 -18.06 6.11
C LEU A 408 16.20 -18.98 7.10
N ILE A 409 15.54 -20.02 7.60
CA ILE A 409 16.14 -21.00 8.52
C ILE A 409 17.27 -21.78 7.83
N GLU A 410 17.07 -22.24 6.59
CA GLU A 410 18.10 -22.97 5.83
C GLU A 410 19.35 -22.11 5.57
N MET A 411 19.17 -20.81 5.39
CA MET A 411 20.28 -19.88 5.17
C MET A 411 20.94 -19.38 6.47
N GLN A 412 20.39 -19.71 7.63
CA GLN A 412 20.98 -19.31 8.92
C GLN A 412 22.20 -20.19 9.20
N ARG A 413 23.29 -19.56 9.63
CA ARG A 413 24.52 -20.23 10.05
C ARG A 413 24.45 -20.60 11.54
N ASP A 414 25.32 -21.51 11.98
CA ASP A 414 25.33 -22.06 13.34
C ASP A 414 25.39 -21.01 14.47
N ALA A 415 25.97 -19.83 14.22
CA ALA A 415 26.06 -18.74 15.19
C ALA A 415 24.76 -17.92 15.32
N GLY A 416 23.71 -18.24 14.56
CA GLY A 416 22.48 -17.46 14.48
C GLY A 416 22.53 -16.29 13.50
N ASP A 417 23.62 -16.15 12.72
CA ASP A 417 23.78 -15.11 11.71
C ASP A 417 23.32 -15.54 10.32
N TRP A 418 23.12 -14.54 9.45
CA TRP A 418 22.91 -14.73 8.02
C TRP A 418 24.02 -14.01 7.24
N PRO A 419 24.38 -14.48 6.01
CA PRO A 419 25.37 -13.85 5.14
C PRO A 419 24.91 -12.51 4.51
N VAL A 420 24.32 -11.62 5.31
CA VAL A 420 23.76 -10.31 4.90
C VAL A 420 24.07 -9.25 5.96
N ASN A 421 23.76 -7.98 5.70
CA ASN A 421 23.97 -6.90 6.67
C ASN A 421 23.05 -7.05 7.91
N ASP A 422 23.37 -6.35 9.01
CA ASP A 422 22.64 -6.48 10.28
C ASP A 422 21.20 -5.95 10.22
N TYR A 423 20.90 -5.01 9.31
CA TYR A 423 19.53 -4.56 9.04
C TYR A 423 18.66 -5.71 8.51
N THR A 424 19.14 -6.43 7.50
CA THR A 424 18.47 -7.61 6.97
C THR A 424 18.38 -8.72 8.03
N LYS A 425 19.43 -8.95 8.84
CA LYS A 425 19.38 -9.93 9.93
C LYS A 425 18.27 -9.63 10.95
N ALA A 426 18.15 -8.36 11.37
CA ALA A 426 17.11 -7.94 12.30
C ALA A 426 15.70 -8.16 11.73
N TRP A 427 15.50 -7.81 10.46
CA TRP A 427 14.24 -8.09 9.77
C TRP A 427 13.95 -9.58 9.62
N ALA A 428 14.97 -10.41 9.35
CA ALA A 428 14.81 -11.87 9.32
C ALA A 428 14.38 -12.42 10.69
N GLY A 429 14.99 -11.93 11.77
CA GLY A 429 14.60 -12.26 13.15
C GLY A 429 13.15 -11.86 13.47
N LEU A 430 12.76 -10.63 13.11
CA LEU A 430 11.39 -10.15 13.24
C LEU A 430 10.40 -10.97 12.42
N ALA A 431 10.76 -11.32 11.19
CA ALA A 431 9.95 -12.15 10.30
C ALA A 431 9.71 -13.53 10.93
N LEU A 432 10.76 -14.23 11.37
CA LEU A 432 10.61 -15.53 12.02
C LEU A 432 9.78 -15.43 13.30
N LEU A 433 10.00 -14.39 14.13
CA LEU A 433 9.23 -14.18 15.36
C LEU A 433 7.75 -13.89 15.07
N SER A 434 7.44 -13.17 13.99
CA SER A 434 6.06 -12.79 13.65
C SER A 434 5.16 -13.97 13.29
N THR A 435 5.75 -15.10 12.88
CA THR A 435 5.03 -16.34 12.61
C THR A 435 4.35 -16.92 13.86
N GLY A 436 4.92 -16.66 15.05
CA GLY A 436 4.48 -17.28 16.30
C GLY A 436 4.76 -18.80 16.38
N GLU A 437 5.56 -19.35 15.47
CA GLU A 437 5.80 -20.79 15.36
C GLU A 437 6.91 -21.26 16.31
N GLN A 438 6.56 -22.09 17.29
CA GLN A 438 7.51 -22.60 18.29
C GLN A 438 8.66 -23.43 17.68
N LYS A 439 8.46 -23.99 16.47
CA LYS A 439 9.51 -24.72 15.74
C LYS A 439 10.74 -23.86 15.42
N TYR A 440 10.58 -22.54 15.27
CA TYR A 440 11.67 -21.60 14.94
C TYR A 440 12.31 -20.95 16.17
N ARG A 441 11.90 -21.35 17.37
CA ARG A 441 12.30 -20.70 18.62
C ARG A 441 13.81 -20.68 18.82
N ARG A 442 14.51 -21.75 18.43
CA ARG A 442 15.95 -21.85 18.61
C ARG A 442 16.66 -20.82 17.73
N GLU A 443 16.30 -20.78 16.47
CA GLU A 443 16.88 -19.95 15.43
C GLU A 443 16.64 -18.46 15.71
N ILE A 444 15.44 -18.11 16.19
CA ILE A 444 15.10 -16.75 16.65
C ILE A 444 15.97 -16.36 17.85
N LYS A 445 16.09 -17.25 18.85
CA LYS A 445 16.90 -17.00 20.06
C LYS A 445 18.37 -16.80 19.68
N ASP A 446 18.92 -17.68 18.83
CA ASP A 446 20.32 -17.63 18.42
C ASP A 446 20.60 -16.34 17.63
N ALA A 447 19.70 -15.91 16.73
CA ALA A 447 19.77 -14.61 16.06
C ALA A 447 19.72 -13.41 17.03
N ALA A 448 18.82 -13.43 18.00
CA ALA A 448 18.71 -12.38 19.00
C ALA A 448 19.98 -12.30 19.88
N ARG A 449 20.63 -13.43 20.18
CA ARG A 449 21.91 -13.45 20.88
C ARG A 449 23.05 -12.91 20.06
N TYR A 450 23.15 -13.34 18.81
CA TYR A 450 24.17 -12.87 17.89
C TYR A 450 24.13 -11.33 17.78
N LEU A 451 22.94 -10.77 17.56
CA LEU A 451 22.77 -9.32 17.47
C LEU A 451 22.95 -8.63 18.83
N ALA A 452 22.45 -9.21 19.93
CA ALA A 452 22.65 -8.61 21.26
C ALA A 452 24.14 -8.51 21.62
N GLU A 453 24.94 -9.56 21.39
CA GLU A 453 26.38 -9.54 21.66
C GLU A 453 27.11 -8.47 20.84
N ARG A 454 26.69 -8.28 19.59
CA ARG A 454 27.29 -7.32 18.66
C ARG A 454 26.95 -5.86 18.99
N TYR A 455 25.74 -5.61 19.49
CA TYR A 455 25.25 -4.26 19.84
C TYR A 455 25.48 -3.90 21.32
N ASP A 456 26.17 -4.77 22.06
CA ASP A 456 26.56 -4.54 23.43
C ASP A 456 27.89 -3.79 23.51
N LEU A 457 27.82 -2.47 23.67
CA LEU A 457 28.98 -1.58 23.79
C LEU A 457 29.68 -1.62 25.17
N GLY A 458 29.37 -2.61 26.01
CA GLY A 458 30.02 -2.77 27.31
C GLY A 458 29.42 -1.91 28.43
N LYS A 459 30.16 -1.74 29.53
CA LYS A 459 29.67 -0.95 30.68
C LYS A 459 29.94 0.53 30.43
N ASN A 460 28.89 1.35 30.49
CA ASN A 460 28.97 2.82 30.39
C ASN A 460 29.68 3.29 29.10
N PRO A 461 29.12 2.98 27.90
CA PRO A 461 29.70 3.47 26.66
C PRO A 461 29.77 5.00 26.65
N SER A 462 30.89 5.52 26.14
CA SER A 462 31.14 6.95 25.96
C SER A 462 30.29 7.50 24.79
N ASN A 463 30.22 8.83 24.67
CA ASN A 463 29.59 9.43 23.49
C ASN A 463 30.30 9.04 22.19
N GLU A 464 31.62 8.83 22.22
CA GLU A 464 32.38 8.37 21.06
C GLU A 464 31.94 6.95 20.67
N ASP A 465 31.76 6.05 21.63
CA ASP A 465 31.25 4.69 21.36
C ASP A 465 29.83 4.70 20.77
N LEU A 466 28.97 5.58 21.28
CA LEU A 466 27.57 5.72 20.86
C LEU A 466 27.43 6.34 19.46
N THR A 467 28.36 7.22 19.08
CA THR A 467 28.31 7.97 17.80
C THR A 467 29.28 7.45 16.74
N SER A 468 30.15 6.51 17.09
CA SER A 468 31.19 5.97 16.20
C SER A 468 30.61 5.45 14.89
N PRO A 469 31.12 5.89 13.74
CA PRO A 469 30.71 5.36 12.43
C PRO A 469 31.33 3.99 12.11
N GLU A 470 32.34 3.55 12.87
CA GLU A 470 33.17 2.36 12.56
C GLU A 470 33.09 1.24 13.62
N GLY A 471 32.36 1.45 14.73
CA GLY A 471 32.32 0.53 15.88
C GLY A 471 31.64 -0.83 15.65
N MET A 472 31.97 -1.82 16.51
CA MET A 472 31.57 -3.24 16.43
C MET A 472 30.05 -3.55 16.47
N GLY A 473 29.16 -2.57 16.48
CA GLY A 473 27.73 -2.83 16.38
C GLY A 473 26.86 -1.72 15.79
N SER A 474 27.27 -0.46 15.70
CA SER A 474 26.25 0.60 15.71
C SER A 474 26.41 1.69 14.66
N GLY A 475 27.44 1.74 13.82
CA GLY A 475 27.71 2.94 12.98
C GLY A 475 26.56 3.41 12.07
N SER A 476 25.68 2.50 11.64
CA SER A 476 24.55 2.83 10.78
C SER A 476 23.27 3.16 11.54
N ASN A 477 22.66 4.30 11.20
CA ASN A 477 21.35 4.73 11.70
C ASN A 477 20.18 3.96 11.08
N TRP A 478 20.44 3.11 10.07
CA TRP A 478 19.48 2.12 9.59
C TRP A 478 19.50 0.88 10.47
N HIS A 479 20.70 0.37 10.78
CA HIS A 479 20.85 -0.91 11.46
C HIS A 479 20.46 -0.81 12.94
N VAL A 480 20.95 0.21 13.66
CA VAL A 480 20.73 0.37 15.10
C VAL A 480 19.26 0.32 15.50
N PRO A 481 18.36 1.15 14.95
CA PRO A 481 16.99 1.13 15.40
C PRO A 481 16.27 -0.15 15.01
N THR A 482 16.57 -0.74 13.85
CA THR A 482 15.92 -2.00 13.42
C THR A 482 16.39 -3.20 14.25
N VAL A 483 17.67 -3.26 14.62
CA VAL A 483 18.16 -4.26 15.58
C VAL A 483 17.51 -4.04 16.94
N GLY A 484 17.43 -2.80 17.44
CA GLY A 484 16.71 -2.49 18.66
C GLY A 484 15.23 -2.92 18.62
N MET A 485 14.52 -2.68 17.51
CA MET A 485 13.15 -3.18 17.31
C MET A 485 13.07 -4.70 17.47
N PHE A 486 13.98 -5.46 16.84
CA PHE A 486 14.02 -6.92 16.97
C PHE A 486 14.31 -7.36 18.41
N LEU A 487 15.30 -6.77 19.07
CA LEU A 487 15.66 -7.11 20.46
C LEU A 487 14.52 -6.79 21.43
N ALA A 488 13.81 -5.66 21.23
CA ALA A 488 12.66 -5.28 22.03
C ALA A 488 11.49 -6.25 21.84
N GLU A 489 11.11 -6.55 20.60
CA GLU A 489 10.07 -7.54 20.30
C GLU A 489 10.42 -8.94 20.84
N TYR A 490 11.68 -9.36 20.69
CA TYR A 490 12.15 -10.62 21.23
C TYR A 490 12.06 -10.66 22.76
N HIS A 491 12.45 -9.58 23.45
CA HIS A 491 12.29 -9.46 24.90
C HIS A 491 10.80 -9.50 25.30
N LEU A 492 9.96 -8.71 24.65
CA LEU A 492 8.51 -8.68 24.91
C LEU A 492 7.87 -10.06 24.67
N ALA A 493 8.35 -10.82 23.69
CA ALA A 493 7.87 -12.15 23.38
C ALA A 493 8.34 -13.23 24.36
N THR A 494 9.57 -13.13 24.88
CA THR A 494 10.23 -14.24 25.61
C THR A 494 10.58 -13.95 27.06
N GLY A 495 10.55 -12.69 27.50
CA GLY A 495 11.02 -12.23 28.81
C GLY A 495 12.54 -12.29 28.97
N ASP A 496 13.29 -12.48 27.89
CA ASP A 496 14.73 -12.70 27.92
C ASP A 496 15.50 -11.40 28.24
N LYS A 497 15.96 -11.25 29.47
CA LYS A 497 16.62 -10.01 29.94
C LYS A 497 18.03 -9.80 29.37
N LYS A 498 18.67 -10.82 28.81
CA LYS A 498 20.06 -10.73 28.35
C LYS A 498 20.22 -9.87 27.08
N VAL A 499 19.12 -9.51 26.40
CA VAL A 499 19.18 -8.59 25.25
C VAL A 499 19.03 -7.12 25.66
N LEU A 500 18.61 -6.83 26.91
CA LEU A 500 18.23 -5.48 27.32
C LEU A 500 19.38 -4.48 27.27
N ARG A 501 20.58 -4.87 27.69
CA ARG A 501 21.74 -3.97 27.62
C ARG A 501 22.05 -3.51 26.19
N ALA A 502 21.95 -4.42 25.22
CA ALA A 502 22.13 -4.09 23.82
C ALA A 502 20.99 -3.19 23.29
N LEU A 503 19.74 -3.46 23.69
CA LEU A 503 18.60 -2.58 23.38
C LEU A 503 18.82 -1.16 23.93
N ASP A 504 19.23 -1.03 25.19
CA ASP A 504 19.51 0.26 25.82
C ASP A 504 20.61 1.02 25.07
N HIS A 505 21.66 0.31 24.63
CA HIS A 505 22.71 0.88 23.81
C HIS A 505 22.23 1.31 22.42
N CYS A 506 21.30 0.58 21.80
CA CYS A 506 20.66 1.02 20.56
C CYS A 506 19.89 2.33 20.78
N CYS A 507 19.07 2.40 21.83
CA CYS A 507 18.29 3.60 22.18
C CYS A 507 19.20 4.82 22.40
N ARG A 508 20.23 4.67 23.23
CA ARG A 508 21.20 5.74 23.54
C ARG A 508 22.05 6.13 22.33
N SER A 509 22.37 5.17 21.45
CA SER A 509 23.11 5.48 20.20
C SER A 509 22.28 6.37 19.29
N MET A 510 20.98 6.10 19.14
CA MET A 510 20.12 6.95 18.32
C MET A 510 19.92 8.33 18.93
N GLU A 511 19.79 8.44 20.25
CA GLU A 511 19.72 9.71 20.97
C GLU A 511 20.97 10.55 20.74
N ALA A 512 22.15 9.98 20.97
CA ALA A 512 23.43 10.69 20.86
C ALA A 512 23.74 11.19 19.44
N ARG A 513 23.04 10.68 18.42
CA ARG A 513 23.26 11.01 17.00
C ARG A 513 22.30 12.04 16.44
N LEU A 514 21.28 12.44 17.21
CA LEU A 514 20.34 13.45 16.78
C LEU A 514 21.06 14.78 16.56
N GLN A 515 20.86 15.40 15.40
CA GLN A 515 21.34 16.76 15.17
C GLN A 515 20.68 17.70 16.20
N PRO A 516 21.46 18.48 16.96
CA PRO A 516 20.92 19.45 17.90
C PRO A 516 19.96 20.44 17.23
N GLY A 517 18.86 20.75 17.91
CA GLY A 517 17.84 21.71 17.45
C GLY A 517 16.85 21.18 16.42
N THR A 518 17.27 20.29 15.51
CA THR A 518 16.40 19.77 14.43
C THR A 518 15.95 18.32 14.64
N GLY A 519 16.72 17.54 15.40
CA GLY A 519 16.49 16.10 15.60
C GLY A 519 16.69 15.25 14.36
N ARG A 520 17.42 15.72 13.35
CA ARG A 520 17.65 14.97 12.12
C ARG A 520 18.65 13.83 12.33
N LEU A 521 18.46 12.77 11.55
CA LEU A 521 19.40 11.66 11.43
C LEU A 521 19.82 11.49 9.97
N GLY A 522 21.04 11.01 9.75
CA GLY A 522 21.53 10.61 8.43
C GLY A 522 21.79 9.10 8.33
N HIS A 523 22.68 8.68 7.43
CA HIS A 523 22.91 7.24 7.19
C HIS A 523 23.71 6.59 8.31
N ASN A 524 24.74 7.28 8.81
CA ASN A 524 25.70 6.77 9.78
C ASN A 524 26.08 7.85 10.78
N GLY A 525 26.34 7.45 12.03
CA GLY A 525 26.78 8.34 13.10
C GLY A 525 25.96 9.63 13.17
N THR A 526 26.65 10.76 13.30
CA THR A 526 26.09 12.12 13.29
C THR A 526 26.04 12.78 11.91
N ASP A 527 26.48 12.07 10.86
CA ASP A 527 26.63 12.65 9.52
C ASP A 527 25.27 12.87 8.85
N LEU A 528 25.04 14.07 8.32
CA LEU A 528 23.82 14.41 7.60
C LEU A 528 24.06 14.51 6.08
N PRO A 529 23.50 13.59 5.29
CA PRO A 529 23.60 13.65 3.84
C PRO A 529 22.71 14.74 3.24
N TYR A 530 22.87 14.94 1.92
CA TYR A 530 22.05 15.83 1.10
C TYR A 530 22.07 17.27 1.63
N ASP A 531 23.27 17.82 1.81
CA ASP A 531 23.45 19.21 2.28
C ASP A 531 22.81 19.45 3.65
N GLY A 532 22.95 18.50 4.57
CA GLY A 532 22.42 18.60 5.93
C GLY A 532 20.93 18.31 6.07
N LYS A 533 20.28 17.79 5.02
CA LYS A 533 18.84 17.49 5.04
C LYS A 533 18.47 16.27 5.87
N GLY A 534 19.37 15.29 5.95
CA GLY A 534 19.09 14.02 6.62
C GLY A 534 18.07 13.16 5.87
N LEU A 535 17.62 12.09 6.52
CA LEU A 535 16.64 11.13 6.01
C LEU A 535 15.66 10.72 7.12
N VAL A 536 14.39 10.97 6.90
CA VAL A 536 13.36 10.81 7.95
C VAL A 536 13.10 9.34 8.29
N VAL A 537 13.34 8.40 7.37
CA VAL A 537 13.10 6.98 7.61
C VAL A 537 13.89 6.42 8.80
N THR A 538 15.12 6.88 9.04
CA THR A 538 15.90 6.48 10.24
C THR A 538 15.31 7.05 11.52
N ASN A 539 14.75 8.26 11.48
CA ASN A 539 13.96 8.80 12.60
C ASN A 539 12.73 7.92 12.87
N THR A 540 12.00 7.51 11.83
CA THR A 540 10.80 6.68 12.01
C THR A 540 11.10 5.30 12.60
N HIS A 541 12.21 4.67 12.22
CA HIS A 541 12.63 3.40 12.83
C HIS A 541 13.01 3.60 14.29
N ALA A 542 13.74 4.67 14.62
CA ALA A 542 14.13 4.97 16.01
C ALA A 542 12.90 5.20 16.90
N HIS A 543 11.88 5.87 16.38
CA HIS A 543 10.61 6.06 17.07
C HIS A 543 9.92 4.72 17.38
N ILE A 544 9.86 3.75 16.47
CA ILE A 544 9.28 2.44 16.81
C ILE A 544 10.10 1.75 17.91
N MET A 545 11.43 1.76 17.80
CA MET A 545 12.32 1.18 18.81
C MET A 545 12.10 1.82 20.20
N TRP A 546 12.10 3.15 20.29
CA TRP A 546 11.90 3.87 21.56
C TRP A 546 10.52 3.60 22.16
N ALA A 547 9.46 3.54 21.34
CA ALA A 547 8.13 3.19 21.84
C ALA A 547 8.13 1.76 22.44
N LEU A 548 8.72 0.79 21.75
CA LEU A 548 8.83 -0.58 22.28
C LEU A 548 9.67 -0.64 23.57
N ALA A 549 10.78 0.11 23.62
CA ALA A 549 11.60 0.19 24.83
C ALA A 549 10.84 0.82 26.00
N ALA A 550 10.08 1.90 25.78
CA ALA A 550 9.21 2.50 26.80
C ALA A 550 8.23 1.47 27.40
N HIS A 551 7.60 0.62 26.58
CA HIS A 551 6.75 -0.49 27.05
C HIS A 551 7.47 -1.55 27.91
N ILE A 552 8.78 -1.71 27.71
CA ILE A 552 9.63 -2.63 28.48
C ILE A 552 10.00 -2.01 29.82
N HIS A 553 10.43 -0.75 29.82
CA HIS A 553 10.99 -0.07 30.99
C HIS A 553 9.95 0.67 31.86
N GLY A 554 8.75 0.94 31.32
CA GLY A 554 7.70 1.73 31.95
C GLY A 554 7.52 3.06 31.22
N GLU A 555 6.33 3.31 30.66
CA GLU A 555 6.08 4.49 29.83
C GLU A 555 6.08 5.81 30.62
N ASP A 556 5.57 5.77 31.87
CA ASP A 556 5.49 6.94 32.76
C ASP A 556 6.87 7.42 33.21
N ASP A 557 7.85 6.51 33.28
CA ASP A 557 9.22 6.77 33.71
C ASP A 557 10.20 6.94 32.53
N TRP A 558 9.72 6.82 31.29
CA TRP A 558 10.56 6.89 30.10
C TRP A 558 10.92 8.34 29.74
N ASP A 559 12.18 8.60 29.45
CA ASP A 559 12.62 9.91 28.96
C ASP A 559 12.26 10.10 27.47
N TRP A 560 11.27 10.93 27.21
CA TRP A 560 10.79 11.24 25.85
C TRP A 560 11.55 12.40 25.17
N THR A 561 12.62 12.93 25.76
CA THR A 561 13.36 14.07 25.21
C THR A 561 13.92 13.80 23.81
N ALA A 562 14.57 12.63 23.62
CA ALA A 562 15.10 12.23 22.32
C ALA A 562 14.00 12.04 21.27
N TRP A 563 12.87 11.47 21.70
CA TRP A 563 11.68 11.33 20.87
C TRP A 563 11.18 12.68 20.38
N ASP A 564 10.94 13.62 21.30
CA ASP A 564 10.36 14.94 20.99
C ASP A 564 11.30 15.75 20.08
N LEU A 565 12.61 15.69 20.32
CA LEU A 565 13.60 16.31 19.44
C LEU A 565 13.54 15.70 18.03
N SER A 566 13.60 14.37 17.93
CA SER A 566 13.53 13.66 16.64
C SER A 566 12.19 13.86 15.92
N TYR A 567 11.09 14.01 16.66
CA TYR A 567 9.76 14.17 16.08
C TYR A 567 9.65 15.45 15.26
N LYS A 568 10.35 16.52 15.63
CA LYS A 568 10.44 17.76 14.85
C LYS A 568 10.91 17.51 13.41
N SER A 569 11.88 16.60 13.22
CA SER A 569 12.34 16.22 11.88
C SER A 569 11.28 15.45 11.09
N ILE A 570 10.50 14.60 11.76
CA ILE A 570 9.41 13.85 11.14
C ILE A 570 8.29 14.80 10.72
N GLU A 571 7.85 15.67 11.63
CA GLU A 571 6.77 16.64 11.41
C GLU A 571 7.11 17.64 10.30
N ALA A 572 8.35 18.13 10.26
CA ALA A 572 8.82 19.02 9.19
C ALA A 572 8.76 18.39 7.79
N SER A 573 8.62 17.06 7.68
CA SER A 573 8.53 16.34 6.42
C SER A 573 7.10 16.03 5.96
N PHE A 574 6.08 16.40 6.73
CA PHE A 574 4.68 16.09 6.40
C PHE A 574 4.24 16.74 5.10
N GLY A 575 3.57 15.97 4.24
CA GLY A 575 2.85 16.48 3.08
C GLY A 575 1.49 17.07 3.42
N GLY A 576 0.72 17.43 2.39
CA GLY A 576 -0.57 18.11 2.53
C GLY A 576 -1.65 17.28 3.22
N SER A 577 -1.51 15.95 3.23
CA SER A 577 -2.45 15.02 3.86
C SER A 577 -1.88 14.34 5.11
N GLY A 578 -0.78 14.86 5.65
CA GLY A 578 -0.12 14.32 6.84
C GLY A 578 0.80 13.12 6.57
N GLU A 579 1.02 12.76 5.31
CA GLU A 579 1.94 11.69 4.93
C GLU A 579 3.41 12.09 5.08
N VAL A 580 4.28 11.14 5.41
CA VAL A 580 5.65 11.42 5.85
C VAL A 580 6.63 11.41 4.66
N GLY A 581 7.10 12.60 4.31
CA GLY A 581 8.07 12.83 3.23
C GLY A 581 9.46 12.30 3.51
N TYR A 582 10.34 12.45 2.53
CA TYR A 582 11.72 11.98 2.60
C TYR A 582 12.56 12.78 3.59
N ASN A 583 12.38 14.10 3.59
CA ASN A 583 12.95 15.06 4.54
C ASN A 583 12.17 16.38 4.48
N PHE A 584 12.58 17.39 5.25
CA PHE A 584 11.89 18.68 5.32
C PHE A 584 11.79 19.44 3.99
N SER A 585 12.67 19.16 3.02
CA SER A 585 12.65 19.78 1.68
C SER A 585 11.91 18.96 0.62
N ALA A 586 11.65 17.68 0.92
CA ALA A 586 10.95 16.73 0.06
C ALA A 586 9.78 16.15 0.87
N ARG A 587 8.78 17.01 1.09
CA ARG A 587 7.63 16.76 1.96
C ARG A 587 6.61 15.88 1.26
N GLY A 588 6.07 14.92 2.01
CA GLY A 588 5.08 13.96 1.54
C GLY A 588 5.35 13.30 0.18
N GLY A 589 4.27 13.03 -0.55
CA GLY A 589 4.32 12.55 -1.93
C GLY A 589 4.29 11.02 -2.09
N ASN A 590 4.42 10.57 -3.34
CA ASN A 590 4.08 9.20 -3.72
C ASN A 590 5.02 8.09 -3.21
N GLN A 591 6.14 8.46 -2.58
CA GLN A 591 7.10 7.55 -1.96
C GLN A 591 6.99 7.48 -0.42
N SER A 592 5.90 8.00 0.15
CA SER A 592 5.76 8.20 1.61
C SER A 592 5.23 7.00 2.38
N ALA A 593 4.77 5.95 1.70
CA ALA A 593 4.02 4.85 2.32
C ALA A 593 4.76 4.14 3.46
N SER A 594 6.06 3.86 3.31
CA SER A 594 6.86 3.22 4.36
C SER A 594 7.01 4.12 5.59
N ARG A 595 7.38 5.39 5.40
CA ARG A 595 7.58 6.34 6.50
C ARG A 595 6.27 6.69 7.20
N SER A 596 5.18 6.86 6.46
CA SER A 596 3.85 7.06 7.04
C SER A 596 3.41 5.87 7.88
N GLY A 597 3.60 4.64 7.38
CA GLY A 597 3.26 3.42 8.11
C GLY A 597 4.12 3.21 9.37
N ALA A 598 5.42 3.49 9.26
CA ALA A 598 6.35 3.41 10.38
C ALA A 598 6.01 4.42 11.49
N THR A 599 5.83 5.70 11.12
CA THR A 599 5.46 6.75 12.07
C THR A 599 4.09 6.48 12.69
N LEU A 600 3.10 6.05 11.90
CA LEU A 600 1.78 5.65 12.41
C LEU A 600 1.91 4.57 13.49
N THR A 601 2.73 3.54 13.23
CA THR A 601 2.97 2.46 14.18
C THR A 601 3.61 3.01 15.47
N ALA A 602 4.64 3.85 15.35
CA ALA A 602 5.31 4.44 16.49
C ALA A 602 4.39 5.32 17.35
N LEU A 603 3.65 6.23 16.71
CA LEU A 603 2.69 7.12 17.39
C LEU A 603 1.62 6.33 18.14
N THR A 604 1.13 5.24 17.52
CA THR A 604 0.12 4.37 18.14
C THR A 604 0.69 3.58 19.31
N LEU A 605 1.91 3.06 19.19
CA LEU A 605 2.59 2.37 20.28
C LEU A 605 2.85 3.31 21.47
N ALA A 606 3.32 4.53 21.22
CA ALA A 606 3.61 5.51 22.28
C ALA A 606 2.36 6.24 22.81
N GLY A 607 1.18 6.06 22.21
CA GLY A 607 -0.04 6.79 22.58
C GLY A 607 0.00 8.30 22.30
N LYS A 608 0.91 8.77 21.44
CA LYS A 608 1.19 10.20 21.16
C LYS A 608 0.59 10.67 19.83
N ASN A 609 0.38 11.98 19.71
CA ASN A 609 -0.02 12.67 18.47
C ASN A 609 -1.17 11.98 17.70
N LYS A 610 -2.28 11.71 18.41
CA LYS A 610 -3.43 10.95 17.88
C LYS A 610 -4.02 11.52 16.58
N SER A 611 -3.97 12.84 16.39
CA SER A 611 -4.44 13.45 15.13
C SER A 611 -3.54 13.06 13.96
N HIS A 612 -2.22 13.24 14.08
CA HIS A 612 -1.26 12.86 13.05
C HIS A 612 -1.33 11.36 12.73
N ALA A 613 -1.49 10.51 13.74
CA ALA A 613 -1.71 9.08 13.53
C ALA A 613 -2.98 8.78 12.73
N ARG A 614 -4.08 9.50 12.99
CA ARG A 614 -5.31 9.39 12.20
C ARG A 614 -5.10 9.85 10.75
N ASP A 615 -4.40 10.96 10.53
CA ASP A 615 -4.20 11.52 9.19
C ASP A 615 -3.34 10.58 8.33
N MET A 616 -2.23 10.07 8.89
CA MET A 616 -1.40 9.04 8.23
C MET A 616 -2.18 7.76 7.93
N GLY A 617 -3.04 7.31 8.86
CA GLY A 617 -3.89 6.15 8.66
C GLY A 617 -4.91 6.33 7.53
N ASN A 618 -5.52 7.53 7.44
CA ASN A 618 -6.42 7.87 6.35
C ASN A 618 -5.68 7.91 5.01
N TRP A 619 -4.52 8.57 4.95
CA TRP A 619 -3.73 8.62 3.73
C TRP A 619 -3.31 7.23 3.25
N LEU A 620 -2.83 6.36 4.15
CA LEU A 620 -2.48 4.98 3.79
C LEU A 620 -3.69 4.19 3.29
N LYS A 621 -4.85 4.34 3.94
CA LYS A 621 -6.11 3.70 3.54
C LYS A 621 -6.46 4.08 2.10
N ASP A 622 -6.31 5.36 1.74
CA ASP A 622 -6.70 5.91 0.45
C ASP A 622 -5.64 5.74 -0.66
N ASN A 623 -4.42 5.32 -0.31
CA ASN A 623 -3.30 5.17 -1.26
C ASN A 623 -2.65 3.77 -1.27
N PRO A 624 -3.42 2.65 -1.39
CA PRO A 624 -2.88 1.29 -1.36
C PRO A 624 -1.89 1.00 -2.49
N ASN A 625 -2.04 1.64 -3.66
CA ASN A 625 -1.18 1.44 -4.82
C ASN A 625 0.27 1.91 -4.60
N LEU A 626 0.50 2.77 -3.61
CA LEU A 626 1.81 3.35 -3.35
C LEU A 626 2.69 2.51 -2.43
N TYR A 627 2.21 1.40 -1.83
CA TYR A 627 3.01 0.70 -0.83
C TYR A 627 4.28 0.06 -1.43
N LEU A 628 4.27 -0.29 -2.72
CA LEU A 628 5.45 -0.80 -3.42
C LEU A 628 6.39 0.31 -3.93
N ASN A 629 5.95 1.57 -3.89
CA ASN A 629 6.74 2.71 -4.32
C ASN A 629 7.43 3.35 -3.11
N VAL A 630 8.63 2.89 -2.81
CA VAL A 630 9.46 3.43 -1.74
C VAL A 630 10.83 3.77 -2.30
N HIS A 631 11.38 4.90 -1.87
CA HIS A 631 12.70 5.32 -2.31
C HIS A 631 13.77 4.28 -1.94
N ALA A 632 14.36 3.63 -2.95
CA ALA A 632 15.43 2.64 -2.84
C ALA A 632 15.07 1.32 -2.13
N MET A 633 14.01 1.28 -1.32
CA MET A 633 13.73 0.23 -0.34
C MET A 633 12.29 -0.31 -0.47
N THR A 634 11.96 -1.01 -1.55
CA THR A 634 10.58 -1.44 -1.84
C THR A 634 10.02 -2.37 -0.77
N PHE A 635 10.82 -3.32 -0.25
CA PHE A 635 10.29 -4.40 0.60
C PHE A 635 9.68 -3.92 1.92
N ILE A 636 10.17 -2.79 2.48
CA ILE A 636 9.64 -2.23 3.73
C ILE A 636 8.33 -1.45 3.54
N GLY A 637 7.99 -1.09 2.31
CA GLY A 637 6.77 -0.36 2.02
C GLY A 637 5.52 -1.12 2.45
N PRO A 638 5.25 -2.32 1.89
CA PRO A 638 4.13 -3.14 2.33
C PRO A 638 4.20 -3.49 3.83
N ILE A 639 5.40 -3.80 4.34
CA ILE A 639 5.59 -4.13 5.77
C ILE A 639 5.05 -3.01 6.65
N TYR A 640 5.55 -1.78 6.47
CA TYR A 640 5.15 -0.65 7.31
C TYR A 640 3.73 -0.18 7.06
N SER A 641 3.27 -0.18 5.81
CA SER A 641 1.91 0.28 5.48
C SER A 641 0.84 -0.62 6.07
N PHE A 642 0.97 -1.95 5.93
CA PHE A 642 0.02 -2.89 6.52
C PHE A 642 0.12 -2.93 8.05
N MET A 643 1.33 -2.87 8.60
CA MET A 643 1.54 -2.79 10.04
C MET A 643 0.91 -1.53 10.65
N GLY A 644 1.12 -0.36 10.05
CA GLY A 644 0.52 0.90 10.50
C GLY A 644 -1.01 0.86 10.43
N LEU A 645 -1.57 0.38 9.31
CA LEU A 645 -3.02 0.23 9.18
C LEU A 645 -3.60 -0.76 10.18
N LYS A 646 -2.94 -1.89 10.45
CA LYS A 646 -3.42 -2.87 11.43
C LYS A 646 -3.57 -2.27 12.83
N ASN A 647 -2.65 -1.39 13.24
CA ASN A 647 -2.72 -0.70 14.52
C ASN A 647 -3.85 0.34 14.60
N ARG A 648 -4.33 0.84 13.46
CA ARG A 648 -5.27 1.97 13.43
C ARG A 648 -6.69 1.59 13.01
N SER A 649 -6.84 0.76 11.98
CA SER A 649 -8.11 0.41 11.35
C SER A 649 -8.01 -0.97 10.70
N GLU A 650 -8.60 -1.97 11.35
CA GLU A 650 -8.64 -3.34 10.81
C GLU A 650 -9.45 -3.44 9.51
N SER A 651 -10.50 -2.63 9.35
CA SER A 651 -11.29 -2.61 8.11
C SER A 651 -10.49 -2.04 6.93
N ALA A 652 -9.76 -0.94 7.12
CA ALA A 652 -8.86 -0.39 6.12
C ALA A 652 -7.74 -1.38 5.76
N TYR A 653 -7.13 -2.00 6.78
CA TYR A 653 -6.14 -3.05 6.61
C TYR A 653 -6.69 -4.18 5.73
N ARG A 654 -7.87 -4.75 6.05
CA ARG A 654 -8.48 -5.85 5.29
C ARG A 654 -8.78 -5.44 3.85
N LYS A 655 -9.40 -4.26 3.65
CA LYS A 655 -9.72 -3.72 2.31
C LYS A 655 -8.47 -3.60 1.44
N ASN A 656 -7.37 -3.09 2.00
CA ASN A 656 -6.14 -2.88 1.24
C ASN A 656 -5.38 -4.18 1.03
N MET A 657 -5.42 -5.11 1.99
CA MET A 657 -4.75 -6.41 1.88
C MET A 657 -5.37 -7.25 0.76
N GLU A 658 -6.70 -7.23 0.63
CA GLU A 658 -7.43 -7.90 -0.46
C GLU A 658 -6.92 -7.50 -1.86
N GLN A 659 -6.53 -6.23 -2.05
CA GLN A 659 -6.00 -5.73 -3.33
C GLN A 659 -4.61 -6.27 -3.67
N TYR A 660 -3.92 -6.95 -2.74
CA TYR A 660 -2.57 -7.48 -2.92
C TYR A 660 -2.53 -8.99 -3.23
N LYS A 661 -3.68 -9.65 -3.44
CA LYS A 661 -3.71 -11.08 -3.81
C LYS A 661 -2.89 -11.39 -5.06
N TRP A 662 -3.03 -10.58 -6.12
CA TRP A 662 -2.25 -10.73 -7.37
C TRP A 662 -0.74 -10.65 -7.10
N PHE A 663 -0.33 -9.77 -6.19
CA PHE A 663 1.07 -9.55 -5.84
C PHE A 663 1.67 -10.80 -5.19
N PHE A 664 0.96 -11.42 -4.24
CA PHE A 664 1.42 -12.67 -3.63
C PHE A 664 1.46 -13.86 -4.60
N ALA A 665 0.62 -13.85 -5.64
CA ALA A 665 0.70 -14.86 -6.71
C ALA A 665 1.98 -14.72 -7.55
N LEU A 666 2.49 -13.50 -7.75
CA LEU A 666 3.75 -13.25 -8.46
C LEU A 666 5.00 -13.55 -7.60
N LEU A 667 4.85 -13.50 -6.28
CA LEU A 667 5.90 -13.86 -5.32
C LEU A 667 6.00 -15.38 -5.10
N GLN A 668 4.90 -16.10 -5.35
CA GLN A 668 4.79 -17.53 -5.11
C GLN A 668 5.67 -18.33 -6.10
N PRO A 669 6.59 -19.20 -5.64
CA PRO A 669 7.39 -20.01 -6.54
C PRO A 669 6.60 -21.19 -7.11
N ALA A 670 7.15 -21.83 -8.15
CA ALA A 670 6.65 -23.11 -8.64
C ALA A 670 6.92 -24.25 -7.65
N ASN A 671 7.95 -24.12 -6.81
CA ASN A 671 8.33 -25.06 -5.75
C ASN A 671 8.66 -24.26 -4.47
N TYR A 672 8.00 -24.57 -3.37
CA TYR A 672 8.15 -23.83 -2.12
C TYR A 672 9.55 -23.91 -1.49
N LYS A 673 10.41 -24.84 -1.92
CA LYS A 673 11.83 -24.84 -1.51
C LYS A 673 12.59 -23.57 -1.95
N HIS A 674 12.10 -22.82 -2.92
CA HIS A 674 12.72 -21.57 -3.35
C HIS A 674 12.43 -20.38 -2.41
N GLY A 675 11.55 -20.57 -1.41
CA GLY A 675 11.09 -19.51 -0.52
C GLY A 675 10.01 -18.64 -1.18
N SER A 676 10.16 -17.33 -1.12
CA SER A 676 9.32 -16.34 -1.79
C SER A 676 10.18 -15.43 -2.66
N TYR A 677 9.72 -15.13 -3.88
CA TYR A 677 10.43 -14.27 -4.81
C TYR A 677 10.42 -12.81 -4.39
N TYR A 678 11.30 -12.01 -4.98
CA TYR A 678 11.36 -10.57 -4.74
C TYR A 678 10.66 -9.80 -5.86
N TYR A 679 9.73 -8.93 -5.48
CA TYR A 679 9.08 -7.99 -6.38
C TYR A 679 9.65 -6.59 -6.13
N GLY A 680 10.27 -6.00 -7.15
CA GLY A 680 10.83 -4.66 -7.10
C GLY A 680 9.78 -3.56 -7.30
N GLY A 681 10.12 -2.34 -6.90
CA GLY A 681 9.35 -1.16 -7.31
C GLY A 681 9.71 -0.72 -8.73
N ARG A 682 8.83 0.08 -9.35
CA ARG A 682 9.01 0.65 -10.69
C ARG A 682 10.29 1.47 -10.87
N GLY A 683 10.86 1.99 -9.78
CA GLY A 683 12.00 2.91 -9.81
C GLY A 683 13.21 2.35 -9.08
N ASN A 684 13.74 3.16 -8.17
CA ASN A 684 14.96 2.84 -7.45
C ASN A 684 14.74 1.69 -6.45
N THR A 685 15.41 0.56 -6.66
CA THR A 685 15.48 -0.59 -5.73
C THR A 685 16.92 -0.86 -5.26
N GLY A 686 17.80 0.15 -5.37
CA GLY A 686 19.22 -0.01 -5.04
C GLY A 686 19.46 -0.34 -3.56
N GLY A 687 18.61 0.16 -2.66
CA GLY A 687 18.65 -0.14 -1.25
C GLY A 687 18.36 -1.62 -0.94
N ASP A 688 17.38 -2.19 -1.64
CA ASP A 688 17.05 -3.62 -1.56
C ASP A 688 18.21 -4.50 -2.03
N GLY A 689 19.02 -4.00 -2.97
CA GLY A 689 20.27 -4.63 -3.39
C GLY A 689 21.27 -4.80 -2.24
N TYR A 690 21.48 -3.76 -1.43
CA TYR A 690 22.35 -3.84 -0.24
C TYR A 690 21.82 -4.81 0.83
N CYS A 691 20.50 -5.01 0.85
CA CYS A 691 19.82 -5.92 1.77
C CYS A 691 19.75 -7.38 1.29
N ASN A 692 20.23 -7.63 0.07
CA ASN A 692 20.04 -8.87 -0.70
C ASN A 692 18.56 -9.13 -1.03
N LYS A 693 18.20 -8.95 -2.31
CA LYS A 693 16.83 -9.09 -2.82
C LYS A 693 16.17 -10.42 -2.44
N ARG A 694 16.92 -11.54 -2.40
CA ARG A 694 16.39 -12.85 -2.00
C ARG A 694 15.91 -12.85 -0.56
N TYR A 695 16.63 -12.20 0.36
CA TYR A 695 16.15 -12.03 1.72
C TYR A 695 14.96 -11.08 1.81
N CYS A 696 14.99 -9.97 1.05
CA CYS A 696 13.90 -8.99 1.03
C CYS A 696 12.55 -9.62 0.65
N GLY A 697 12.52 -10.46 -0.39
CA GLY A 697 11.29 -11.15 -0.82
C GLY A 697 10.70 -12.04 0.28
N ASN A 698 11.55 -12.88 0.88
CA ASN A 698 11.17 -13.77 1.97
C ASN A 698 10.68 -13.00 3.22
N ILE A 699 11.46 -12.03 3.68
CA ILE A 699 11.14 -11.18 4.85
C ILE A 699 9.79 -10.47 4.66
N MET A 700 9.59 -9.83 3.50
CA MET A 700 8.36 -9.11 3.19
C MET A 700 7.16 -10.04 3.17
N SER A 701 7.26 -11.20 2.52
CA SER A 701 6.15 -12.16 2.50
C SER A 701 5.77 -12.62 3.90
N ILE A 702 6.74 -12.97 4.75
CA ILE A 702 6.44 -13.42 6.12
C ILE A 702 5.78 -12.30 6.93
N LEU A 703 6.39 -11.10 6.99
CA LEU A 703 5.86 -10.01 7.81
C LEU A 703 4.49 -9.54 7.33
N VAL A 704 4.30 -9.36 6.02
CA VAL A 704 3.01 -8.89 5.52
C VAL A 704 1.92 -9.96 5.70
N LEU A 705 2.20 -11.23 5.38
CA LEU A 705 1.21 -12.30 5.51
C LEU A 705 0.88 -12.63 6.97
N ASN A 706 1.77 -12.37 7.94
CA ASN A 706 1.50 -12.52 9.37
C ASN A 706 0.99 -11.24 10.06
N SER A 707 0.89 -10.11 9.35
CA SER A 707 0.45 -8.84 9.94
C SER A 707 -1.01 -8.81 10.41
N HIS A 708 -1.82 -9.83 10.08
CA HIS A 708 -3.17 -9.99 10.62
C HIS A 708 -3.19 -10.43 12.09
N ARG A 709 -2.07 -10.98 12.59
CA ARG A 709 -1.97 -11.60 13.91
C ARG A 709 -1.94 -10.55 15.01
N ASN A 710 -2.79 -10.71 16.02
CA ASN A 710 -2.81 -9.87 17.22
C ASN A 710 -2.16 -10.56 18.44
N ASP A 711 -1.61 -11.76 18.24
CA ASP A 711 -1.04 -12.61 19.28
C ASP A 711 0.50 -12.72 19.20
N THR A 712 1.15 -12.02 18.25
CA THR A 712 2.60 -12.06 18.04
C THR A 712 3.27 -10.72 18.32
N LEU A 713 3.69 -9.96 17.31
CA LEU A 713 4.47 -8.74 17.50
C LEU A 713 3.65 -7.63 18.17
N TRP A 714 4.27 -6.87 19.05
CA TRP A 714 3.67 -5.64 19.62
C TRP A 714 3.39 -4.62 18.54
N MET A 715 4.26 -4.55 17.53
CA MET A 715 4.05 -3.78 16.31
C MET A 715 2.82 -4.21 15.49
N TYR A 716 2.22 -5.37 15.72
CA TYR A 716 0.93 -5.77 15.10
C TYR A 716 -0.29 -5.56 16.00
N GLY A 717 -0.09 -4.94 17.17
CA GLY A 717 -1.16 -4.67 18.13
C GLY A 717 -1.23 -5.67 19.29
N ASN A 718 -0.29 -6.64 19.39
CA ASN A 718 -0.21 -7.46 20.59
C ASN A 718 0.21 -6.59 21.79
N ARG A 719 -0.37 -6.84 22.96
CA ARG A 719 -0.01 -6.18 24.23
C ARG A 719 0.25 -7.17 25.36
N LYS A 720 0.24 -8.47 25.06
CA LYS A 720 0.63 -9.52 25.99
C LYS A 720 2.15 -9.60 26.03
N LYS A 721 2.74 -9.60 27.21
CA LYS A 721 4.16 -9.95 27.39
C LYS A 721 4.30 -11.47 27.47
N GLU A 722 5.47 -11.96 27.09
CA GLU A 722 5.88 -13.36 27.27
C GLU A 722 5.01 -14.38 26.51
N TRP A 723 4.35 -13.94 25.43
CA TRP A 723 3.44 -14.74 24.61
C TRP A 723 4.14 -15.88 23.86
N PHE A 724 5.47 -15.81 23.71
CA PHE A 724 6.31 -16.82 23.07
C PHE A 724 7.18 -17.59 24.09
N LYS A 725 6.84 -17.55 25.40
CA LYS A 725 7.45 -18.43 26.39
C LYS A 725 7.05 -19.89 26.19
N ARG A 726 7.85 -20.79 26.77
CA ARG A 726 7.61 -22.24 26.68
C ARG A 726 6.31 -22.62 27.36
#